data_AF-A0A6H0V4N4-F1
#
_entry.id   AF-A0A6H0V4N4-F1
#
_cell.length_a   1.000
_cell.length_b   1.000
_cell.length_c   1.000
_cell.angle_alpha   90.00
_cell.angle_beta   90.00
_cell.angle_gamma   90.00
#
_symmetry.space_group_name_H-M   'P 1'
#
loop_
_entity.id
_entity.type
_entity.pdbx_description
1 polymer ?
#
loop_
_entity_poly.entity_id
_entity_poly.type
_entity_poly.pdbx_seq_one_letter_code
_entity_poly.pdbx_strand_id
1 'polypeptide(L)'
;MNKNKDEYILEISNLKKYFVNGSIVNKAVDNVSFNVKKGEIVGLIGESGSGKTTVGRSLLRLYDDFSGFVTLHNQIISGKRISRKRSKFMHKNIQMIFQDPMASLNGQNNIYTILKEPLVVNGIIKNKIKDISSDWAKIADNFHYTFLEESLKLELENIRVANRLLKPFVSKWQNVKLADFSASENTDDQFNAYFGFLEERGKINSLIVNSFYKNIEQLIALYDNKQKDFRNNNIDFDEVELEQARNEYQKQQKLRFKTELYYENKALFIERFKDFNNVRAQNKDFKNVTKNALRNFIQEFRNEANIHKNEAYSSSSIPYFFHQYKLYKLNLFVKKAIKSNLSKLQFLNLEELKSLVADLQNYINHFYKDELIVDETKKASIKEIDNIINNNFKFDWNSYISKSQETREIQRNAYNENKNLMLESFSKVFKEFFKLPKQNKQALTEARQKLEQTQKIFDSELEKYISEYIKRIENYKKDIEEEKRIQKEYLKSEKEEMYKFLNIHNEFNVFYKTNLIAPIKVKYKEILNKRKLFDSKIDYTKAKNKLKEELKQREIELKVYNTTVADKIENNKSFEIELRYLNKDISNIMLLLGISLFDLKFYNTKFKSLFRTLISKYRKYKLAQLFTKNAIYKALEDVGLLKQFAYRYPHEFSGGQRQRIVIARALITEPSVIVADEPIASLDISIQAQVVNLLKDLCKEKNIGMIFIAHDLSMIEYVADRVQIMHLGKIVESGDTNKIYSKPVHPYTNNLFKAIPKISNANEKFKDVTFELSYLQEQQFPNVPLVKEIEPEHFVYGTEEQIEKWTKDEHFKASTLK
;
A
#
# COMPACT_ATOMS: atom_id res chain seq x y z
N MET A 1 13.98 -4.59 -20.32
CA MET A 1 14.90 -3.43 -20.39
C MET A 1 14.15 -2.19 -19.90
N ASN A 2 14.38 -1.77 -18.64
CA ASN A 2 13.64 -0.69 -17.98
C ASN A 2 14.43 0.63 -18.04
N LYS A 3 14.03 1.55 -18.93
CA LYS A 3 14.54 2.95 -18.98
C LYS A 3 14.09 3.84 -17.79
N ASN A 4 13.34 3.29 -16.82
CA ASN A 4 12.67 4.06 -15.75
C ASN A 4 13.23 3.82 -14.33
N LYS A 5 14.37 3.14 -14.15
CA LYS A 5 14.91 2.84 -12.81
C LYS A 5 15.54 4.04 -12.09
N ASP A 6 15.89 5.12 -12.80
CA ASP A 6 16.55 6.29 -12.22
C ASP A 6 15.63 7.49 -11.90
N GLU A 7 14.31 7.33 -12.05
CA GLU A 7 13.37 8.41 -11.70
C GLU A 7 13.13 8.47 -10.18
N TYR A 8 13.44 9.62 -9.57
CA TYR A 8 13.09 9.90 -8.17
C TYR A 8 11.58 10.05 -8.02
N ILE A 9 10.99 9.23 -7.16
CA ILE A 9 9.55 9.32 -6.85
C ILE A 9 9.24 10.27 -5.71
N LEU A 10 10.17 10.39 -4.76
CA LEU A 10 10.10 11.28 -3.62
C LEU A 10 11.41 12.06 -3.52
N GLU A 11 11.32 13.39 -3.53
CA GLU A 11 12.45 14.26 -3.22
C GLU A 11 12.13 15.09 -1.99
N ILE A 12 13.10 15.18 -1.09
CA ILE A 12 13.05 15.94 0.14
C ILE A 12 14.22 16.91 0.08
N SER A 13 13.94 18.20 0.11
CA SER A 13 14.96 19.25 0.06
C SER A 13 14.71 20.27 1.17
N ASN A 14 15.70 20.46 2.03
CA ASN A 14 15.68 21.37 3.18
C ASN A 14 14.44 21.17 4.07
N LEU A 15 14.11 19.91 4.38
CA LEU A 15 13.00 19.61 5.29
C LEU A 15 13.33 20.12 6.69
N LYS A 16 12.45 20.96 7.21
CA LYS A 16 12.55 21.53 8.55
C LYS A 16 11.24 21.33 9.30
N LYS A 17 11.30 20.70 10.47
CA LYS A 17 10.15 20.54 11.36
C LYS A 17 10.52 20.99 12.76
N TYR A 18 9.99 22.16 13.13
CA TYR A 18 10.18 22.73 14.45
C TYR A 18 8.89 22.58 15.27
N PHE A 19 9.02 22.24 16.55
CA PHE A 19 7.92 22.24 17.51
C PHE A 19 8.01 23.49 18.37
N VAL A 20 6.90 24.24 18.47
CA VAL A 20 6.86 25.51 19.20
C VAL A 20 5.99 25.33 20.44
N ASN A 21 6.60 25.39 21.62
CA ASN A 21 5.93 25.31 22.92
C ASN A 21 6.13 26.65 23.65
N GLY A 22 5.16 27.56 23.54
CA GLY A 22 5.30 28.91 24.09
C GLY A 22 6.42 29.69 23.40
N SER A 23 7.46 30.08 24.14
CA SER A 23 8.66 30.75 23.64
C SER A 23 9.76 29.79 23.18
N ILE A 24 9.68 28.49 23.51
CA ILE A 24 10.71 27.50 23.20
C ILE A 24 10.41 26.88 21.84
N VAL A 25 11.42 26.86 20.96
CA VAL A 25 11.36 26.22 19.64
C VAL A 25 12.35 25.06 19.62
N ASN A 26 11.83 23.83 19.51
CA ASN A 26 12.66 22.63 19.39
C ASN A 26 12.84 22.26 17.91
N LYS A 27 14.10 22.22 17.44
CA LYS A 27 14.47 21.83 16.07
C LYS A 27 14.52 20.31 15.94
N ALA A 28 13.37 19.66 15.82
CA ALA A 28 13.31 18.20 15.71
C ALA A 28 13.84 17.66 14.37
N VAL A 29 13.72 18.44 13.30
CA VAL A 29 14.32 18.17 11.98
C VAL A 29 14.81 19.50 11.43
N ASP A 30 16.07 19.57 11.03
CA ASP A 30 16.71 20.78 10.51
C ASP A 30 17.55 20.45 9.27
N ASN A 31 17.21 21.06 8.14
CA ASN A 31 17.90 20.93 6.84
C ASN A 31 18.11 19.48 6.35
N VAL A 32 17.10 18.62 6.50
CA VAL A 32 17.16 17.23 6.01
C VAL A 32 16.85 17.18 4.51
N SER A 33 17.77 16.63 3.72
CA SER A 33 17.63 16.51 2.26
C SER A 33 18.08 15.14 1.77
N PHE A 34 17.21 14.42 1.07
CA PHE A 34 17.50 13.15 0.40
C PHE A 34 16.38 12.80 -0.60
N ASN A 35 16.58 11.76 -1.39
CA ASN A 35 15.66 11.32 -2.44
C ASN A 35 15.45 9.80 -2.38
N VAL A 36 14.38 9.33 -3.01
CA VAL A 36 14.01 7.91 -3.09
C VAL A 36 13.58 7.59 -4.53
N LYS A 37 14.21 6.58 -5.14
CA LYS A 37 13.88 6.02 -6.46
C LYS A 37 12.83 4.91 -6.35
N LYS A 38 12.29 4.48 -7.49
CA LYS A 38 11.36 3.32 -7.56
C LYS A 38 12.08 2.04 -7.20
N GLY A 39 11.52 1.30 -6.23
CA GLY A 39 12.10 0.02 -5.78
C GLY A 39 13.39 0.14 -4.96
N GLU A 40 13.80 1.36 -4.60
CA GLU A 40 14.95 1.63 -3.73
C GLU A 40 14.53 1.64 -2.26
N ILE A 41 15.37 1.11 -1.40
CA ILE A 41 15.22 1.16 0.05
C ILE A 41 16.27 2.11 0.62
N VAL A 42 15.82 3.22 1.20
CA VAL A 42 16.66 4.21 1.89
C VAL A 42 16.53 4.00 3.39
N GLY A 43 17.63 3.61 4.05
CA GLY A 43 17.72 3.48 5.48
C GLY A 43 17.90 4.84 6.16
N LEU A 44 17.08 5.17 7.16
CA LEU A 44 17.24 6.35 8.01
C LEU A 44 17.60 5.89 9.42
N ILE A 45 18.85 6.12 9.84
CA ILE A 45 19.40 5.59 11.10
C ILE A 45 19.83 6.70 12.05
N GLY A 46 19.89 6.39 13.34
CA GLY A 46 20.36 7.28 14.40
C GLY A 46 19.78 6.86 15.74
N GLU A 47 20.22 7.47 16.82
CA GLU A 47 19.70 7.21 18.17
C GLU A 47 18.22 7.58 18.34
N SER A 48 17.61 7.08 19.42
CA SER A 48 16.30 7.53 19.86
C SER A 48 16.31 9.05 20.08
N GLY A 49 15.30 9.74 19.56
CA GLY A 49 15.23 11.21 19.63
C GLY A 49 16.01 11.97 18.55
N SER A 50 16.73 11.31 17.65
CA SER A 50 17.48 12.00 16.58
C SER A 50 16.58 12.70 15.55
N GLY A 51 15.27 12.37 15.50
CA GLY A 51 14.25 13.00 14.66
C GLY A 51 13.68 12.13 13.52
N LYS A 52 14.09 10.86 13.40
CA LYS A 52 13.72 9.93 12.30
C LYS A 52 12.21 9.78 12.11
N THR A 53 11.50 9.46 13.19
CA THR A 53 10.03 9.36 13.20
C THR A 53 9.37 10.68 12.84
N THR A 54 9.96 11.82 13.22
CA THR A 54 9.46 13.15 12.85
C THR A 54 9.54 13.36 11.34
N VAL A 55 10.64 12.97 10.69
CA VAL A 55 10.76 12.98 9.22
C VAL A 55 9.65 12.16 8.59
N GLY A 56 9.50 10.89 9.00
CA GLY A 56 8.46 10.00 8.46
C GLY A 56 7.05 10.54 8.61
N ARG A 57 6.69 11.02 9.80
CA ARG A 57 5.37 11.62 10.09
C ARG A 57 5.12 12.92 9.34
N SER A 58 6.15 13.73 9.10
CA SER A 58 6.04 14.95 8.28
C SER A 58 5.74 14.64 6.81
N LEU A 59 6.33 13.58 6.23
CA LEU A 59 6.07 13.17 4.84
C LEU A 59 4.60 12.77 4.60
N LEU A 60 3.98 12.15 5.60
CA LEU A 60 2.55 11.81 5.60
C LEU A 60 1.64 12.95 6.04
N ARG A 61 2.23 14.10 6.40
CA ARG A 61 1.52 15.27 6.95
C ARG A 61 0.72 14.98 8.22
N LEU A 62 1.17 14.03 9.05
CA LEU A 62 0.67 13.90 10.42
C LEU A 62 1.08 15.13 11.26
N TYR A 63 2.17 15.78 10.86
CA TYR A 63 2.49 17.15 11.23
C TYR A 63 2.34 18.04 9.99
N ASP A 64 1.32 18.91 9.97
CA ASP A 64 0.97 19.75 8.81
C ASP A 64 1.88 20.99 8.64
N ASP A 65 2.65 21.33 9.66
CA ASP A 65 3.50 22.51 9.75
C ASP A 65 5.00 22.13 9.66
N PHE A 66 5.46 21.88 8.45
CA PHE A 66 6.89 21.72 8.12
C PHE A 66 7.28 22.59 6.93
N SER A 67 8.56 22.98 6.90
CA SER A 67 9.21 23.79 5.88
C SER A 67 10.09 22.96 4.95
N GLY A 68 10.54 23.54 3.84
CA GLY A 68 11.23 22.83 2.76
C GLY A 68 10.34 22.40 1.60
N PHE A 69 10.98 21.79 0.60
CA PHE A 69 10.33 21.20 -0.56
C PHE A 69 10.24 19.68 -0.38
N VAL A 70 9.03 19.16 -0.43
CA VAL A 70 8.79 17.72 -0.54
C VAL A 70 7.96 17.50 -1.78
N THR A 71 8.46 16.74 -2.74
CA THR A 71 7.78 16.44 -4.00
C THR A 71 7.51 14.96 -4.13
N LEU A 72 6.33 14.62 -4.66
CA LEU A 72 5.93 13.26 -5.00
C LEU A 72 5.53 13.23 -6.47
N HIS A 73 6.21 12.44 -7.31
CA HIS A 73 6.07 12.49 -8.78
C HIS A 73 6.12 13.93 -9.32
N ASN A 74 7.15 14.69 -8.92
CA ASN A 74 7.35 16.11 -9.23
C ASN A 74 6.22 17.07 -8.77
N GLN A 75 5.29 16.61 -7.92
CA GLN A 75 4.25 17.46 -7.34
C GLN A 75 4.61 17.85 -5.91
N ILE A 76 4.69 19.15 -5.62
CA ILE A 76 4.92 19.65 -4.25
C ILE A 76 3.77 19.20 -3.35
N ILE A 77 4.11 18.44 -2.31
CA ILE A 77 3.22 18.05 -1.21
C ILE A 77 3.56 18.76 0.11
N SER A 78 4.62 19.57 0.14
CA SER A 78 4.96 20.42 1.29
C SER A 78 4.10 21.69 1.39
N GLY A 79 4.22 22.38 2.52
CA GLY A 79 3.51 23.62 2.82
C GLY A 79 2.32 23.44 3.75
N LYS A 80 1.98 24.51 4.48
CA LYS A 80 0.96 24.51 5.54
C LYS A 80 -0.44 24.03 5.10
N ARG A 81 -0.79 24.19 3.82
CA ARG A 81 -2.07 23.74 3.26
C ARG A 81 -1.89 23.23 1.84
N ILE A 82 -2.52 22.10 1.52
CA ILE A 82 -2.65 21.57 0.16
C ILE A 82 -4.11 21.36 -0.21
N SER A 83 -4.40 21.26 -1.51
CA SER A 83 -5.77 21.03 -1.98
C SER A 83 -6.27 19.63 -1.61
N ARG A 84 -7.59 19.44 -1.45
CA ARG A 84 -8.18 18.11 -1.17
C ARG A 84 -7.78 17.06 -2.22
N LYS A 85 -7.69 17.46 -3.49
CA LYS A 85 -7.23 16.60 -4.59
C LYS A 85 -5.80 16.12 -4.34
N ARG A 86 -4.90 17.03 -3.94
CA ARG A 86 -3.49 16.73 -3.70
C ARG A 86 -3.27 15.93 -2.41
N SER A 87 -4.00 16.24 -1.34
CA SER A 87 -4.00 15.43 -0.11
C SER A 87 -4.47 14.00 -0.40
N LYS A 88 -5.54 13.83 -1.19
CA LYS A 88 -6.00 12.50 -1.61
C LYS A 88 -4.97 11.77 -2.48
N PHE A 89 -4.29 12.47 -3.39
CA PHE A 89 -3.20 11.91 -4.19
C PHE A 89 -2.05 11.43 -3.31
N MET A 90 -1.62 12.25 -2.35
CA MET A 90 -0.55 11.93 -1.42
C MET A 90 -0.93 10.74 -0.51
N HIS A 91 -2.09 10.77 0.16
CA HIS A 91 -2.56 9.67 1.03
C HIS A 91 -2.84 8.36 0.28
N LYS A 92 -2.97 8.38 -1.05
CA LYS A 92 -3.02 7.14 -1.84
C LYS A 92 -1.62 6.56 -2.05
N ASN A 93 -0.64 7.44 -2.30
CA ASN A 93 0.67 7.07 -2.83
C ASN A 93 1.79 7.02 -1.78
N ILE A 94 1.61 7.62 -0.59
CA ILE A 94 2.52 7.51 0.56
C ILE A 94 1.76 6.85 1.69
N GLN A 95 2.27 5.73 2.20
CA GLN A 95 1.70 4.99 3.33
C GLN A 95 2.75 4.74 4.42
N MET A 96 2.28 4.51 5.65
CA MET A 96 3.14 4.27 6.82
C MET A 96 2.97 2.86 7.36
N ILE A 97 4.07 2.24 7.77
CA ILE A 97 4.07 1.11 8.69
C ILE A 97 4.54 1.65 10.03
N PHE A 98 3.67 1.58 11.05
CA PHE A 98 3.96 2.12 12.38
C PHE A 98 4.76 1.11 13.23
N GLN A 99 5.50 1.65 14.21
CA GLN A 99 6.35 0.88 15.14
C GLN A 99 5.56 -0.13 15.99
N ASP A 100 4.39 0.28 16.50
CA ASP A 100 3.53 -0.59 17.31
C ASP A 100 2.31 -1.08 16.50
N PRO A 101 2.29 -2.36 16.08
CA PRO A 101 1.13 -2.91 15.39
C PRO A 101 -0.15 -2.91 16.24
N MET A 102 -0.09 -3.07 17.57
CA MET A 102 -1.29 -3.03 18.43
C MET A 102 -1.94 -1.65 18.43
N ALA A 103 -1.16 -0.58 18.65
CA ALA A 103 -1.68 0.78 18.63
C ALA A 103 -2.20 1.20 17.24
N SER A 104 -1.66 0.60 16.17
CA SER A 104 -2.05 0.95 14.79
C SER A 104 -3.37 0.30 14.32
N LEU A 105 -3.77 -0.82 14.92
CA LEU A 105 -4.96 -1.60 14.54
C LEU A 105 -6.10 -1.34 15.53
N ASN A 106 -7.30 -1.06 15.00
CA ASN A 106 -8.48 -0.92 15.86
C ASN A 106 -8.96 -2.31 16.33
N GLY A 107 -8.71 -2.65 17.60
CA GLY A 107 -9.07 -3.95 18.19
C GLY A 107 -10.57 -4.28 18.22
N GLN A 108 -11.46 -3.30 18.00
CA GLN A 108 -12.91 -3.50 17.92
C GLN A 108 -13.40 -3.93 16.53
N ASN A 109 -12.53 -3.83 15.51
CA ASN A 109 -12.85 -4.19 14.14
C ASN A 109 -12.10 -5.46 13.72
N ASN A 110 -12.73 -6.28 12.88
CA ASN A 110 -12.05 -7.39 12.23
C ASN A 110 -11.08 -6.90 11.14
N ILE A 111 -10.16 -7.78 10.74
CA ILE A 111 -9.12 -7.46 9.76
C ILE A 111 -9.71 -7.00 8.42
N TYR A 112 -10.83 -7.59 8.00
CA TYR A 112 -11.57 -7.22 6.79
C TYR A 112 -11.99 -5.76 6.83
N THR A 113 -12.53 -5.30 7.96
CA THR A 113 -12.98 -3.91 8.11
C THR A 113 -11.79 -2.95 8.16
N ILE A 114 -10.71 -3.33 8.84
CA ILE A 114 -9.48 -2.54 8.90
C ILE A 114 -8.85 -2.37 7.51
N LEU A 115 -8.75 -3.44 6.73
CA LEU A 115 -8.19 -3.40 5.37
C LEU A 115 -9.13 -2.76 4.35
N LYS A 116 -10.45 -2.81 4.59
CA LYS A 116 -11.45 -2.12 3.75
C LYS A 116 -11.35 -0.60 3.85
N GLU A 117 -10.99 -0.05 5.00
CA GLU A 117 -10.99 1.39 5.25
C GLU A 117 -10.10 2.17 4.24
N PRO A 118 -8.80 1.83 4.04
CA PRO A 118 -7.96 2.51 3.06
C PRO A 118 -8.53 2.51 1.64
N LEU A 119 -9.15 1.39 1.22
CA LEU A 119 -9.78 1.24 -0.10
C LEU A 119 -10.97 2.20 -0.29
N VAL A 120 -11.76 2.40 0.77
CA VAL A 120 -12.95 3.27 0.75
C VAL A 120 -12.55 4.74 0.82
N VAL A 121 -11.66 5.10 1.77
CA VAL A 121 -11.21 6.48 1.99
C VAL A 121 -10.51 7.05 0.73
N ASN A 122 -9.64 6.24 0.11
CA ASN A 122 -8.97 6.63 -1.12
C ASN A 122 -9.87 6.50 -2.36
N GLY A 123 -11.08 5.96 -2.23
CA GLY A 123 -12.06 5.80 -3.31
C GLY A 123 -11.59 4.88 -4.44
N ILE A 124 -10.71 3.93 -4.13
CA ILE A 124 -10.12 2.99 -5.10
C ILE A 124 -11.23 2.15 -5.74
N ILE A 125 -12.06 1.53 -4.90
CA ILE A 125 -13.19 0.71 -5.36
C ILE A 125 -14.23 1.55 -6.09
N LYS A 126 -14.53 2.76 -5.61
CA LYS A 126 -15.47 3.67 -6.28
C LYS A 126 -15.01 4.04 -7.69
N ASN A 127 -13.72 4.31 -7.86
CA ASN A 127 -13.14 4.62 -9.16
C ASN A 127 -13.14 3.40 -10.09
N LYS A 128 -12.76 2.22 -9.59
CA LYS A 128 -12.81 0.96 -10.35
C LYS A 128 -14.22 0.64 -10.84
N ILE A 129 -15.23 0.77 -9.97
CA ILE A 129 -16.63 0.57 -10.37
C ILE A 129 -17.11 1.61 -11.38
N LYS A 130 -16.66 2.87 -11.26
CA LYS A 130 -17.00 3.92 -12.23
C LYS A 130 -16.41 3.59 -13.61
N ASP A 131 -15.18 3.10 -13.66
CA ASP A 131 -14.50 2.69 -14.88
C ASP A 131 -15.24 1.52 -15.55
N ILE A 132 -15.46 0.42 -14.82
CA ILE A 132 -16.22 -0.74 -15.29
C ILE A 132 -17.63 -0.33 -15.75
N SER A 133 -18.32 0.54 -15.01
CA SER A 133 -19.68 0.94 -15.36
C SER A 133 -19.78 1.74 -16.67
N SER A 134 -18.67 2.25 -17.19
CA SER A 134 -18.67 3.08 -18.41
C SER A 134 -18.89 2.27 -19.69
N ASP A 135 -18.36 1.04 -19.74
CA ASP A 135 -18.32 0.18 -20.93
C ASP A 135 -18.93 -1.21 -20.70
N TRP A 136 -19.18 -1.62 -19.45
CA TRP A 136 -19.69 -2.95 -19.09
C TRP A 136 -20.84 -3.47 -19.95
N ALA A 137 -21.82 -2.62 -20.27
CA ALA A 137 -23.01 -3.09 -21.01
C ALA A 137 -22.67 -3.59 -22.40
N LYS A 138 -21.69 -2.95 -23.06
CA LYS A 138 -21.22 -3.36 -24.38
C LYS A 138 -20.38 -4.63 -24.27
N ILE A 139 -19.44 -4.67 -23.32
CA ILE A 139 -18.56 -5.82 -23.10
C ILE A 139 -19.38 -7.09 -22.78
N ALA A 140 -20.37 -6.99 -21.89
CA ALA A 140 -21.22 -8.10 -21.53
C ALA A 140 -22.12 -8.59 -22.67
N ASP A 141 -22.52 -7.69 -23.58
CA ASP A 141 -23.32 -8.06 -24.76
C ASP A 141 -22.42 -8.71 -25.84
N ASN A 142 -21.26 -8.13 -26.16
CA ASN A 142 -20.35 -8.62 -27.22
C ASN A 142 -19.69 -9.97 -26.87
N PHE A 143 -19.31 -10.18 -25.61
CA PHE A 143 -18.59 -11.40 -25.19
C PHE A 143 -19.46 -12.38 -24.39
N HIS A 144 -20.79 -12.27 -24.47
CA HIS A 144 -21.71 -13.07 -23.65
C HIS A 144 -21.45 -14.58 -23.75
N TYR A 145 -21.37 -15.11 -24.98
CA TYR A 145 -21.19 -16.55 -25.20
C TYR A 145 -19.79 -17.03 -24.83
N THR A 146 -18.75 -16.21 -25.07
CA THR A 146 -17.38 -16.49 -24.64
C THR A 146 -17.30 -16.57 -23.11
N PHE A 147 -17.92 -15.63 -22.40
CA PHE A 147 -17.96 -15.66 -20.95
C PHE A 147 -18.76 -16.85 -20.43
N LEU A 148 -19.90 -17.18 -21.06
CA LEU A 148 -20.72 -18.31 -20.68
C LEU A 148 -19.97 -19.64 -20.87
N GLU A 149 -19.34 -19.84 -22.03
CA GLU A 149 -18.53 -21.01 -22.35
C GLU A 149 -17.41 -21.20 -21.32
N GLU A 150 -16.59 -20.17 -21.10
CA GLU A 150 -15.45 -20.30 -20.18
C GLU A 150 -15.91 -20.48 -18.74
N SER A 151 -17.04 -19.88 -18.36
CA SER A 151 -17.63 -20.06 -17.02
C SER A 151 -18.09 -21.50 -16.77
N LEU A 152 -18.71 -22.14 -17.77
CA LEU A 152 -19.14 -23.53 -17.68
C LEU A 152 -17.94 -24.48 -17.69
N LYS A 153 -16.94 -24.20 -18.52
CA LYS A 153 -15.69 -24.97 -18.57
C LYS A 153 -14.96 -24.96 -17.22
N LEU A 154 -14.88 -23.80 -16.56
CA LEU A 154 -14.27 -23.69 -15.23
C LEU A 154 -15.13 -24.30 -14.11
N GLU A 155 -16.46 -24.28 -14.24
CA GLU A 155 -17.36 -25.04 -13.35
C GLU A 155 -17.11 -26.55 -13.48
N LEU A 156 -17.03 -27.05 -14.71
CA LEU A 156 -16.73 -28.45 -15.01
C LEU A 156 -15.35 -28.86 -14.47
N GLU A 157 -14.33 -28.03 -14.66
CA GLU A 157 -12.99 -28.27 -14.12
C GLU A 157 -13.02 -28.37 -12.59
N ASN A 158 -13.72 -27.48 -11.90
CA ASN A 158 -13.85 -27.51 -10.43
C ASN A 158 -14.46 -28.84 -9.94
N ILE A 159 -15.50 -29.33 -10.62
CA ILE A 159 -16.16 -30.60 -10.27
C ILE A 159 -15.23 -31.78 -10.56
N ARG A 160 -14.57 -31.79 -11.72
CA ARG A 160 -13.60 -32.84 -12.10
C ARG A 160 -12.42 -32.92 -11.13
N VAL A 161 -11.85 -31.78 -10.73
CA VAL A 161 -10.77 -31.73 -9.74
C VAL A 161 -11.24 -32.28 -8.39
N ALA A 162 -12.43 -31.91 -7.93
CA ALA A 162 -13.00 -32.45 -6.70
C ALA A 162 -13.20 -33.98 -6.80
N ASN A 163 -13.80 -34.46 -7.90
CA ASN A 163 -14.02 -35.90 -8.13
C ASN A 163 -12.71 -36.69 -8.19
N ARG A 164 -11.69 -36.14 -8.86
CA ARG A 164 -10.35 -36.74 -8.95
C ARG A 164 -9.68 -36.87 -7.58
N LEU A 165 -9.93 -35.95 -6.65
CA LEU A 165 -9.37 -35.99 -5.30
C LEU A 165 -10.20 -36.89 -4.36
N LEU A 166 -11.54 -36.89 -4.50
CA LEU A 166 -12.44 -37.69 -3.66
C LEU A 166 -12.40 -39.19 -3.98
N LYS A 167 -12.26 -39.57 -5.27
CA LYS A 167 -12.23 -40.98 -5.69
C LYS A 167 -11.14 -41.83 -4.98
N PRO A 168 -9.84 -41.45 -5.00
CA PRO A 168 -8.80 -42.22 -4.30
C PRO A 168 -8.97 -42.19 -2.78
N PHE A 169 -9.52 -41.10 -2.24
CA PHE A 169 -9.79 -40.97 -0.81
C PHE A 169 -10.87 -41.96 -0.34
N VAL A 170 -12.04 -41.95 -0.97
CA VAL A 170 -13.15 -42.84 -0.61
C VAL A 170 -12.75 -44.31 -0.79
N SER A 171 -12.12 -44.65 -1.92
CA SER A 171 -11.69 -46.04 -2.19
C SER A 171 -10.61 -46.54 -1.22
N LYS A 172 -9.69 -45.67 -0.79
CA LYS A 172 -8.73 -46.01 0.26
C LYS A 172 -9.48 -46.38 1.55
N TRP A 173 -10.28 -45.45 2.08
CA TRP A 173 -10.88 -45.60 3.41
C TRP A 173 -12.00 -46.64 3.49
N GLN A 174 -12.67 -46.95 2.38
CA GLN A 174 -13.58 -48.11 2.30
C GLN A 174 -12.89 -49.46 2.50
N ASN A 175 -11.63 -49.58 2.06
CA ASN A 175 -10.86 -50.83 2.12
C ASN A 175 -9.97 -50.94 3.37
N VAL A 176 -9.83 -49.86 4.14
CA VAL A 176 -9.09 -49.91 5.41
C VAL A 176 -9.91 -50.69 6.42
N LYS A 177 -9.45 -51.89 6.78
CA LYS A 177 -9.90 -52.57 8.00
C LYS A 177 -9.25 -51.87 9.19
N LEU A 178 -10.04 -51.10 9.93
CA LEU A 178 -9.57 -50.46 11.15
C LEU A 178 -9.38 -51.53 12.22
N ALA A 179 -8.18 -51.55 12.83
CA ALA A 179 -7.73 -52.62 13.70
C ALA A 179 -8.56 -52.71 14.99
N ASP A 180 -8.77 -53.94 15.47
CA ASP A 180 -9.29 -54.17 16.82
C ASP A 180 -8.31 -53.57 17.84
N PHE A 181 -8.78 -52.62 18.66
CA PHE A 181 -7.95 -51.97 19.68
C PHE A 181 -7.44 -53.02 20.68
N SER A 182 -6.23 -53.53 20.43
CA SER A 182 -5.59 -54.57 21.23
C SER A 182 -4.61 -53.96 22.25
N ALA A 183 -4.37 -54.66 23.36
CA ALA A 183 -3.54 -54.14 24.46
C ALA A 183 -2.02 -54.17 24.19
N SER A 184 -1.56 -54.70 23.04
CA SER A 184 -0.15 -54.95 22.75
C SER A 184 0.53 -53.91 21.84
N GLU A 185 -0.22 -53.00 21.23
CA GLU A 185 0.31 -51.94 20.34
C GLU A 185 0.40 -50.58 21.04
N ASN A 186 1.25 -49.69 20.53
CA ASN A 186 1.40 -48.32 21.01
C ASN A 186 0.11 -47.50 20.76
N THR A 187 -0.35 -46.77 21.77
CA THR A 187 -1.60 -46.01 21.75
C THR A 187 -1.60 -44.87 20.73
N ASP A 188 -0.43 -44.25 20.52
CA ASP A 188 -0.26 -43.23 19.48
C ASP A 188 -0.43 -43.81 18.07
N ASP A 189 0.07 -45.01 17.82
CA ASP A 189 -0.05 -45.67 16.51
C ASP A 189 -1.50 -46.09 16.23
N GLN A 190 -2.21 -46.59 17.25
CA GLN A 190 -3.64 -46.89 17.18
C GLN A 190 -4.48 -45.63 16.90
N PHE A 191 -4.14 -44.50 17.53
CA PHE A 191 -4.80 -43.23 17.26
C PHE A 191 -4.52 -42.73 15.83
N ASN A 192 -3.25 -42.74 15.41
CA ASN A 192 -2.83 -42.27 14.10
C ASN A 192 -3.41 -43.10 12.95
N ALA A 193 -3.63 -44.41 13.16
CA ALA A 193 -4.19 -45.32 12.14
C ALA A 193 -5.54 -44.86 11.59
N TYR A 194 -6.42 -44.30 12.42
CA TYR A 194 -7.71 -43.78 12.00
C TYR A 194 -7.75 -42.25 11.88
N PHE A 195 -6.93 -41.52 12.67
CA PHE A 195 -6.85 -40.06 12.61
C PHE A 195 -6.40 -39.54 11.24
N GLY A 196 -5.59 -40.33 10.51
CA GLY A 196 -5.17 -40.03 9.14
C GLY A 196 -6.33 -39.70 8.18
N PHE A 197 -7.54 -40.23 8.43
CA PHE A 197 -8.75 -39.90 7.66
C PHE A 197 -9.03 -38.40 7.67
N LEU A 198 -9.02 -37.78 8.85
CA LEU A 198 -9.30 -36.34 9.00
C LEU A 198 -8.16 -35.47 8.45
N GLU A 199 -6.92 -35.94 8.51
CA GLU A 199 -5.78 -35.22 7.94
C GLU A 199 -5.80 -35.18 6.42
N GLU A 200 -5.98 -36.34 5.78
CA GLU A 200 -6.10 -36.45 4.33
C GLU A 200 -7.31 -35.67 3.83
N ARG A 201 -8.43 -35.72 4.56
CA ARG A 201 -9.61 -34.94 4.23
C ARG A 201 -9.34 -33.44 4.24
N GLY A 202 -8.59 -32.97 5.24
CA GLY A 202 -8.16 -31.57 5.33
C GLY A 202 -7.26 -31.15 4.17
N LYS A 203 -6.33 -32.02 3.74
CA LYS A 203 -5.48 -31.77 2.56
C LYS A 203 -6.31 -31.66 1.28
N ILE A 204 -7.27 -32.56 1.09
CA ILE A 204 -8.20 -32.52 -0.07
C ILE A 204 -9.03 -31.24 -0.08
N ASN A 205 -9.57 -30.84 1.08
CA ASN A 205 -10.31 -29.58 1.21
C ASN A 205 -9.48 -28.38 0.76
N SER A 206 -8.23 -28.28 1.20
CA SER A 206 -7.33 -27.19 0.83
C SER A 206 -7.07 -27.17 -0.69
N LEU A 207 -6.83 -28.33 -1.31
CA LEU A 207 -6.60 -28.42 -2.76
C LEU A 207 -7.82 -28.01 -3.58
N ILE A 208 -9.03 -28.42 -3.16
CA ILE A 208 -10.28 -28.01 -3.80
C ILE A 208 -10.46 -26.49 -3.66
N VAL A 209 -10.33 -25.94 -2.46
CA VAL A 209 -10.48 -24.50 -2.22
C VAL A 209 -9.48 -23.69 -3.08
N ASN A 210 -8.22 -24.15 -3.18
CA ASN A 210 -7.22 -23.50 -4.02
C ASN A 210 -7.58 -23.53 -5.51
N SER A 211 -8.17 -24.63 -6.02
CA SER A 211 -8.63 -24.67 -7.42
C SER A 211 -9.76 -23.67 -7.67
N PHE A 212 -10.69 -23.54 -6.73
CA PHE A 212 -11.78 -22.56 -6.83
C PHE A 212 -11.26 -21.12 -6.85
N TYR A 213 -10.28 -20.78 -6.01
CA TYR A 213 -9.63 -19.46 -6.04
C TYR A 213 -8.97 -19.17 -7.38
N LYS A 214 -8.20 -20.12 -7.92
CA LYS A 214 -7.55 -20.00 -9.24
C LYS A 214 -8.58 -19.75 -10.35
N ASN A 215 -9.69 -20.48 -10.35
CA ASN A 215 -10.72 -20.34 -11.38
C ASN A 215 -11.47 -19.00 -11.27
N ILE A 216 -11.68 -18.49 -10.04
CA ILE A 216 -12.21 -17.14 -9.81
C ILE A 216 -11.28 -16.08 -10.39
N GLU A 217 -9.97 -16.20 -10.17
CA GLU A 217 -8.98 -15.26 -10.71
C GLU A 217 -8.95 -15.30 -12.24
N GLN A 218 -9.05 -16.49 -12.84
CA GLN A 218 -9.14 -16.64 -14.29
C GLN A 218 -10.38 -15.96 -14.88
N LEU A 219 -11.55 -16.06 -14.23
CA LEU A 219 -12.77 -15.38 -14.69
C LEU A 219 -12.67 -13.85 -14.59
N ILE A 220 -12.05 -13.34 -13.52
CA ILE A 220 -11.83 -11.89 -13.37
C ILE A 220 -10.83 -11.40 -14.43
N ALA A 221 -9.73 -12.14 -14.64
CA ALA A 221 -8.73 -11.82 -15.65
C ALA A 221 -9.31 -11.89 -17.08
N LEU A 222 -10.21 -12.84 -17.34
CA LEU A 222 -10.93 -12.94 -18.62
C LEU A 222 -11.74 -11.68 -18.90
N TYR A 223 -12.50 -11.18 -17.92
CA TYR A 223 -13.23 -9.92 -18.05
C TYR A 223 -12.28 -8.75 -18.32
N ASP A 224 -11.20 -8.62 -17.54
CA ASP A 224 -10.24 -7.53 -17.68
C ASP A 224 -9.54 -7.55 -19.06
N ASN A 225 -9.25 -8.74 -19.60
CA ASN A 225 -8.67 -8.91 -20.93
C ASN A 225 -9.68 -8.53 -22.03
N LYS A 226 -10.94 -8.99 -21.93
CA LYS A 226 -11.98 -8.63 -22.90
C LYS A 226 -12.39 -7.16 -22.85
N GLN A 227 -12.30 -6.53 -21.68
CA GLN A 227 -12.43 -5.09 -21.57
C GLN A 227 -11.30 -4.35 -22.32
N LYS A 228 -10.06 -4.85 -22.26
CA LYS A 228 -8.94 -4.29 -23.03
C LYS A 228 -9.12 -4.52 -24.53
N ASP A 229 -9.49 -5.72 -24.95
CA ASP A 229 -9.77 -6.05 -26.35
C ASP A 229 -10.84 -5.10 -26.93
N PHE A 230 -11.94 -4.91 -26.19
CA PHE A 230 -13.00 -3.97 -26.55
C PHE A 230 -12.50 -2.53 -26.70
N ARG A 231 -11.72 -2.04 -25.72
CA ARG A 231 -11.19 -0.65 -25.74
C ARG A 231 -10.16 -0.42 -26.85
N ASN A 232 -9.49 -1.48 -27.28
CA ASN A 232 -8.51 -1.45 -28.38
C ASN A 232 -9.15 -1.69 -29.75
N ASN A 233 -10.48 -1.84 -29.83
CA ASN A 233 -11.23 -2.21 -31.06
C ASN A 233 -10.81 -3.57 -31.66
N ASN A 234 -10.28 -4.49 -30.85
CA ASN A 234 -10.02 -5.87 -31.25
C ASN A 234 -11.29 -6.72 -31.08
N ILE A 235 -12.31 -6.44 -31.89
CA ILE A 235 -13.62 -7.10 -31.91
C ILE A 235 -13.76 -7.85 -33.24
N ASP A 236 -14.59 -8.91 -33.29
CA ASP A 236 -14.85 -9.68 -34.50
C ASP A 236 -15.36 -8.80 -35.66
N PHE A 237 -14.97 -9.13 -36.89
CA PHE A 237 -15.12 -8.27 -38.08
C PHE A 237 -16.59 -7.88 -38.34
N ASP A 238 -17.51 -8.80 -38.12
CA ASP A 238 -18.95 -8.63 -38.43
C ASP A 238 -19.67 -7.72 -37.41
N GLU A 239 -19.19 -7.68 -36.16
CA GLU A 239 -19.77 -6.82 -35.11
C GLU A 239 -19.35 -5.35 -35.30
N VAL A 240 -18.15 -5.13 -35.87
CA VAL A 240 -17.65 -3.80 -36.24
C VAL A 240 -18.52 -3.18 -37.34
N GLU A 241 -18.85 -3.93 -38.40
CA GLU A 241 -19.72 -3.45 -39.48
C GLU A 241 -21.14 -3.15 -38.98
N LEU A 242 -21.69 -3.97 -38.09
CA LEU A 242 -23.00 -3.73 -37.48
C LEU A 242 -23.00 -2.50 -36.56
N GLU A 243 -21.97 -2.34 -35.70
CA GLU A 243 -21.87 -1.16 -34.83
C GLU A 243 -21.68 0.12 -35.66
N GLN A 244 -20.92 0.06 -36.76
CA GLN A 244 -20.82 1.14 -37.74
C GLN A 244 -22.18 1.46 -38.36
N ALA A 245 -22.94 0.46 -38.85
CA ALA A 245 -24.28 0.66 -39.41
C ALA A 245 -25.30 1.20 -38.37
N ARG A 246 -25.23 0.74 -37.11
CA ARG A 246 -26.03 1.28 -35.98
C ARG A 246 -25.68 2.72 -35.66
N ASN A 247 -24.39 3.04 -35.59
CA ASN A 247 -23.93 4.41 -35.35
C ASN A 247 -24.34 5.32 -36.51
N GLU A 248 -24.28 4.84 -37.75
CA GLU A 248 -24.73 5.53 -38.95
C GLU A 248 -26.25 5.77 -38.93
N TYR A 249 -27.06 4.78 -38.60
CA TYR A 249 -28.52 4.94 -38.45
C TYR A 249 -28.90 5.88 -37.29
N GLN A 250 -28.24 5.76 -36.13
CA GLN A 250 -28.44 6.69 -35.00
C GLN A 250 -28.02 8.12 -35.36
N LYS A 251 -26.95 8.27 -36.15
CA LYS A 251 -26.53 9.56 -36.72
C LYS A 251 -27.65 10.10 -37.61
N GLN A 252 -28.18 9.33 -38.55
CA GLN A 252 -29.30 9.77 -39.41
C GLN A 252 -30.58 10.11 -38.62
N GLN A 253 -30.91 9.37 -37.55
CA GLN A 253 -32.04 9.73 -36.68
C GLN A 253 -31.84 11.08 -35.97
N LYS A 254 -30.63 11.32 -35.46
CA LYS A 254 -30.26 12.61 -34.85
C LYS A 254 -30.36 13.74 -35.87
N LEU A 255 -29.97 13.48 -37.13
CA LEU A 255 -30.03 14.42 -38.24
C LEU A 255 -31.45 14.84 -38.64
N ARG A 256 -32.48 14.08 -38.22
CA ARG A 256 -33.89 14.48 -38.38
C ARG A 256 -34.23 15.76 -37.60
N PHE A 257 -33.58 15.97 -36.46
CA PHE A 257 -33.89 17.08 -35.55
C PHE A 257 -32.98 18.30 -35.75
N LYS A 258 -31.71 18.07 -36.12
CA LYS A 258 -30.68 19.11 -36.27
C LYS A 258 -29.67 18.72 -37.35
N THR A 259 -28.89 19.67 -37.86
CA THR A 259 -27.85 19.44 -38.88
C THR A 259 -26.70 18.58 -38.35
N GLU A 260 -25.92 17.99 -39.25
CA GLU A 260 -24.70 17.23 -38.89
C GLU A 260 -23.68 18.12 -38.20
N LEU A 261 -23.49 19.29 -38.80
CA LEU A 261 -22.65 20.35 -38.30
C LEU A 261 -23.05 20.78 -36.87
N TYR A 262 -24.33 20.72 -36.49
CA TYR A 262 -24.76 20.98 -35.11
C TYR A 262 -24.17 19.97 -34.12
N TYR A 263 -24.24 18.66 -34.42
CA TYR A 263 -23.77 17.62 -33.50
C TYR A 263 -22.25 17.56 -33.42
N GLU A 264 -21.55 17.78 -34.53
CA GLU A 264 -20.09 17.91 -34.57
C GLU A 264 -19.64 19.09 -33.71
N ASN A 265 -20.24 20.27 -33.91
CA ASN A 265 -19.94 21.44 -33.09
C ASN A 265 -20.30 21.23 -31.61
N LYS A 266 -21.35 20.47 -31.30
CA LYS A 266 -21.75 20.17 -29.93
C LYS A 266 -20.77 19.22 -29.25
N ALA A 267 -20.29 18.19 -29.94
CA ALA A 267 -19.26 17.29 -29.44
C ALA A 267 -17.95 18.06 -29.18
N LEU A 268 -17.53 18.87 -30.17
CA LEU A 268 -16.39 19.75 -30.05
C LEU A 268 -16.54 20.72 -28.87
N PHE A 269 -17.71 21.34 -28.69
CA PHE A 269 -17.97 22.22 -27.53
C PHE A 269 -17.82 21.48 -26.19
N ILE A 270 -18.33 20.24 -26.07
CA ILE A 270 -18.21 19.46 -24.83
C ILE A 270 -16.74 19.16 -24.52
N GLU A 271 -15.95 18.83 -25.54
CA GLU A 271 -14.51 18.61 -25.41
C GLU A 271 -13.80 19.91 -24.99
N ARG A 272 -13.99 21.01 -25.73
CA ARG A 272 -13.41 22.32 -25.41
C ARG A 272 -13.83 22.84 -24.05
N PHE A 273 -15.06 22.56 -23.61
CA PHE A 273 -15.53 22.91 -22.26
C PHE A 273 -14.81 22.11 -21.18
N LYS A 274 -14.51 20.83 -21.42
CA LYS A 274 -13.67 20.03 -20.50
C LYS A 274 -12.25 20.58 -20.46
N ASP A 275 -11.65 20.89 -21.61
CA ASP A 275 -10.30 21.45 -21.70
C ASP A 275 -10.20 22.78 -20.97
N PHE A 276 -11.15 23.69 -21.20
CA PHE A 276 -11.22 24.97 -20.51
C PHE A 276 -11.32 24.79 -18.98
N ASN A 277 -12.16 23.87 -18.50
CA ASN A 277 -12.27 23.61 -17.07
C ASN A 277 -10.98 22.99 -16.50
N ASN A 278 -10.29 22.13 -17.25
CA ASN A 278 -9.01 21.55 -16.87
C ASN A 278 -7.93 22.63 -16.75
N VAL A 279 -7.78 23.49 -17.76
CA VAL A 279 -6.84 24.63 -17.76
C VAL A 279 -7.14 25.58 -16.60
N ARG A 280 -8.42 25.91 -16.39
CA ARG A 280 -8.86 26.75 -15.26
C ARG A 280 -8.48 26.15 -13.91
N ALA A 281 -8.67 24.84 -13.75
CA ALA A 281 -8.32 24.14 -12.51
C ALA A 281 -6.79 24.06 -12.31
N GLN A 282 -6.02 23.79 -13.37
CA GLN A 282 -4.56 23.74 -13.35
C GLN A 282 -3.96 25.10 -12.97
N ASN A 283 -4.39 26.19 -13.62
CA ASN A 283 -3.92 27.55 -13.31
C ASN A 283 -4.20 27.93 -11.84
N LYS A 284 -5.37 27.55 -11.33
CA LYS A 284 -5.73 27.79 -9.92
C LYS A 284 -4.85 26.97 -8.96
N ASP A 285 -4.61 25.70 -9.27
CA ASP A 285 -3.77 24.82 -8.44
C ASP A 285 -2.32 25.30 -8.42
N PHE A 286 -1.74 25.58 -9.60
CA PHE A 286 -0.39 26.12 -9.76
C PHE A 286 -0.16 27.37 -8.90
N LYS A 287 -1.00 28.40 -9.07
CA LYS A 287 -0.94 29.63 -8.28
C LYS A 287 -1.01 29.38 -6.77
N ASN A 288 -1.89 28.46 -6.33
CA ASN A 288 -2.04 28.16 -4.92
C ASN A 288 -0.82 27.43 -4.35
N VAL A 289 -0.20 26.55 -5.13
CA VAL A 289 0.99 25.79 -4.74
C VAL A 289 2.17 26.72 -4.53
N THR A 290 2.50 27.54 -5.53
CA THR A 290 3.59 28.53 -5.44
C THR A 290 3.35 29.49 -4.27
N LYS A 291 2.12 29.99 -4.13
CA LYS A 291 1.75 30.87 -3.01
C LYS A 291 1.91 30.19 -1.65
N ASN A 292 1.57 28.90 -1.53
CA ASN A 292 1.68 28.17 -0.28
C ASN A 292 3.13 27.81 0.05
N ALA A 293 3.96 27.51 -0.95
CA ALA A 293 5.40 27.34 -0.78
C ALA A 293 6.05 28.63 -0.26
N LEU A 294 5.79 29.78 -0.89
CA LEU A 294 6.29 31.08 -0.44
C LEU A 294 5.83 31.44 0.99
N ARG A 295 4.58 31.14 1.34
CA ARG A 295 4.08 31.31 2.72
C ARG A 295 4.80 30.41 3.71
N ASN A 296 5.20 29.22 3.28
CA ASN A 296 5.96 28.30 4.10
C ASN A 296 7.32 28.89 4.43
N PHE A 297 8.04 29.42 3.43
CA PHE A 297 9.30 30.13 3.65
C PHE A 297 9.14 31.35 4.55
N ILE A 298 8.09 32.17 4.37
CA ILE A 298 7.81 33.30 5.28
C ILE A 298 7.65 32.82 6.74
N GLN A 299 7.06 31.65 6.96
CA GLN A 299 6.92 31.07 8.29
C GLN A 299 8.25 30.51 8.82
N GLU A 300 9.05 29.88 7.96
CA GLU A 300 10.41 29.42 8.27
C GLU A 300 11.28 30.59 8.76
N PHE A 301 11.42 31.65 7.97
CA PHE A 301 12.17 32.86 8.34
C PHE A 301 11.62 33.53 9.60
N ARG A 302 10.31 33.43 9.86
CA ARG A 302 9.73 33.89 11.13
C ARG A 302 10.21 33.05 12.32
N ASN A 303 10.24 31.72 12.16
CA ASN A 303 10.67 30.82 13.22
C ASN A 303 12.16 30.97 13.50
N GLU A 304 13.01 31.00 12.48
CA GLU A 304 14.46 31.25 12.62
C GLU A 304 14.72 32.60 13.29
N ALA A 305 14.03 33.67 12.87
CA ALA A 305 14.14 34.97 13.53
C ALA A 305 13.81 34.89 15.04
N ASN A 306 12.76 34.16 15.43
CA ASN A 306 12.42 34.01 16.85
C ASN A 306 13.48 33.22 17.63
N ILE A 307 14.07 32.18 17.01
CA ILE A 307 15.15 31.38 17.61
C ILE A 307 16.37 32.26 17.86
N HIS A 308 16.87 32.92 16.81
CA HIS A 308 18.03 33.80 16.90
C HIS A 308 17.81 34.97 17.88
N LYS A 309 16.58 35.49 17.96
CA LYS A 309 16.22 36.51 18.96
C LYS A 309 16.43 35.99 20.38
N ASN A 310 15.91 34.79 20.67
CA ASN A 310 16.01 34.18 21.99
C ASN A 310 17.46 33.81 22.33
N GLU A 311 18.21 33.26 21.37
CA GLU A 311 19.63 32.91 21.53
C GLU A 311 20.49 34.16 21.75
N ALA A 312 20.23 35.24 21.03
CA ALA A 312 20.90 36.52 21.27
C ALA A 312 20.65 36.98 22.71
N TYR A 313 19.39 37.11 23.14
CA TYR A 313 19.08 37.64 24.47
C TYR A 313 19.42 36.73 25.65
N SER A 314 19.71 35.45 25.41
CA SER A 314 20.20 34.51 26.42
C SER A 314 21.72 34.36 26.43
N SER A 315 22.42 34.94 25.44
CA SER A 315 23.88 34.87 25.34
C SER A 315 24.59 35.56 26.50
N SER A 316 25.65 34.92 27.01
CA SER A 316 26.64 35.52 27.90
C SER A 316 27.84 36.13 27.16
N SER A 317 28.02 35.81 25.87
CA SER A 317 29.13 36.27 25.02
C SER A 317 28.67 37.40 24.09
N ILE A 318 29.41 38.52 24.06
CA ILE A 318 29.10 39.67 23.20
C ILE A 318 29.21 39.30 21.70
N PRO A 319 30.29 38.65 21.23
CA PRO A 319 30.36 38.21 19.83
C PRO A 319 29.21 37.27 19.43
N TYR A 320 28.85 36.33 20.30
CA TYR A 320 27.73 35.43 20.03
C TYR A 320 26.37 36.17 20.03
N PHE A 321 26.19 37.15 20.91
CA PHE A 321 25.03 38.05 20.90
C PHE A 321 24.91 38.76 19.55
N PHE A 322 26.00 39.39 19.07
CA PHE A 322 25.98 40.11 17.79
C PHE A 322 25.78 39.17 16.61
N HIS A 323 26.39 37.99 16.60
CA HIS A 323 26.17 36.95 15.59
C HIS A 323 24.67 36.62 15.45
N GLN A 324 24.04 36.29 16.58
CA GLN A 324 22.63 35.90 16.63
C GLN A 324 21.69 37.07 16.36
N TYR A 325 22.03 38.27 16.84
CA TYR A 325 21.24 39.48 16.58
C TYR A 325 21.25 39.89 15.10
N LYS A 326 22.41 39.77 14.42
CA LYS A 326 22.54 39.96 12.97
C LYS A 326 21.60 39.00 12.22
N LEU A 327 21.64 37.70 12.54
CA LEU A 327 20.75 36.70 11.96
C LEU A 327 19.27 36.98 12.25
N TYR A 328 18.92 37.39 13.46
CA TYR A 328 17.56 37.78 13.82
C TYR A 328 17.02 38.90 12.90
N LYS A 329 17.78 39.98 12.74
CA LYS A 329 17.38 41.12 11.90
C LYS A 329 17.33 40.76 10.42
N LEU A 330 18.31 40.00 9.94
CA LEU A 330 18.37 39.55 8.56
C LEU A 330 17.16 38.67 8.20
N ASN A 331 16.85 37.67 9.03
CA ASN A 331 15.67 36.80 8.84
C ASN A 331 14.35 37.60 8.87
N LEU A 332 14.24 38.60 9.75
CA LEU A 332 13.08 39.51 9.78
C LEU A 332 12.93 40.35 8.51
N PHE A 333 14.04 40.83 7.97
CA PHE A 333 14.06 41.62 6.74
C PHE A 333 13.67 40.75 5.54
N VAL A 334 14.32 39.60 5.36
CA VAL A 334 14.04 38.65 4.27
C VAL A 334 12.57 38.21 4.29
N LYS A 335 12.03 37.89 5.46
CA LYS A 335 10.60 37.61 5.66
C LYS A 335 9.71 38.74 5.13
N LYS A 336 10.03 40.00 5.41
CA LYS A 336 9.28 41.16 4.90
C LYS A 336 9.43 41.30 3.38
N ALA A 337 10.63 41.12 2.84
CA ALA A 337 10.92 41.20 1.41
C ALA A 337 10.11 40.15 0.61
N ILE A 338 10.14 38.87 1.03
CA ILE A 338 9.33 37.80 0.40
C ILE A 338 7.84 38.14 0.51
N LYS A 339 7.37 38.61 1.67
CA LYS A 339 5.95 38.97 1.87
C LYS A 339 5.50 40.09 0.93
N SER A 340 6.33 41.11 0.72
CA SER A 340 6.04 42.22 -0.21
C SER A 340 5.99 41.78 -1.66
N ASN A 341 6.85 40.84 -2.07
CA ASN A 341 6.90 40.31 -3.44
C ASN A 341 5.98 39.10 -3.69
N LEU A 342 5.26 38.61 -2.68
CA LEU A 342 4.48 37.37 -2.74
C LEU A 342 3.44 37.34 -3.88
N SER A 343 2.79 38.46 -4.18
CA SER A 343 1.80 38.54 -5.28
C SER A 343 2.45 38.49 -6.66
N LYS A 344 3.70 38.95 -6.76
CA LYS A 344 4.48 39.00 -8.02
C LYS A 344 5.15 37.66 -8.32
N LEU A 345 5.56 36.91 -7.29
CA LEU A 345 6.27 35.62 -7.41
C LEU A 345 5.34 34.39 -7.47
N GLN A 346 4.02 34.57 -7.40
CA GLN A 346 3.05 33.46 -7.30
C GLN A 346 2.89 32.60 -8.56
N PHE A 347 3.65 32.86 -9.62
CA PHE A 347 3.62 32.10 -10.87
C PHE A 347 4.97 31.44 -11.22
N LEU A 348 5.90 31.37 -10.27
CA LEU A 348 7.11 30.57 -10.44
C LEU A 348 6.79 29.08 -10.48
N ASN A 349 7.47 28.36 -11.37
CA ASN A 349 7.43 26.90 -11.43
C ASN A 349 8.30 26.27 -10.31
N LEU A 350 8.31 24.94 -10.22
CA LEU A 350 9.03 24.23 -9.14
C LEU A 350 10.53 24.51 -9.15
N GLU A 351 11.17 24.41 -10.31
CA GLU A 351 12.62 24.58 -10.44
C GLU A 351 13.00 26.04 -10.18
N GLU A 352 12.24 27.00 -10.70
CA GLU A 352 12.43 28.42 -10.41
C GLU A 352 12.26 28.75 -8.92
N LEU A 353 11.31 28.10 -8.23
CA LEU A 353 11.16 28.23 -6.79
C LEU A 353 12.35 27.64 -6.03
N LYS A 354 12.85 26.47 -6.45
CA LYS A 354 14.06 25.85 -5.86
C LYS A 354 15.27 26.78 -6.05
N SER A 355 15.48 27.29 -7.26
CA SER A 355 16.54 28.26 -7.58
C SER A 355 16.40 29.55 -6.78
N LEU A 356 15.20 30.15 -6.71
CA LEU A 356 14.97 31.36 -5.89
C LEU A 356 15.40 31.15 -4.44
N VAL A 357 15.09 30.00 -3.86
CA VAL A 357 15.43 29.71 -2.46
C VAL A 357 16.94 29.48 -2.31
N ALA A 358 17.55 28.71 -3.21
CA ALA A 358 19.00 28.45 -3.19
C ALA A 358 19.82 29.74 -3.39
N ASP A 359 19.48 30.54 -4.40
CA ASP A 359 20.15 31.79 -4.73
C ASP A 359 19.97 32.83 -3.60
N LEU A 360 18.78 32.88 -2.99
CA LEU A 360 18.54 33.71 -1.81
C LEU A 360 19.37 33.26 -0.60
N GLN A 361 19.48 31.96 -0.35
CA GLN A 361 20.31 31.43 0.75
C GLN A 361 21.80 31.73 0.53
N ASN A 362 22.30 31.54 -0.69
CA ASN A 362 23.68 31.87 -1.05
C ASN A 362 23.96 33.37 -0.89
N TYR A 363 23.04 34.22 -1.36
CA TYR A 363 23.15 35.67 -1.18
C TYR A 363 23.12 36.10 0.29
N ILE A 364 22.23 35.51 1.10
CA ILE A 364 22.19 35.76 2.55
C ILE A 364 23.52 35.43 3.21
N ASN A 365 24.13 34.29 2.84
CA ASN A 365 25.42 33.87 3.39
C ASN A 365 26.56 34.83 3.02
N HIS A 366 26.63 35.26 1.76
CA HIS A 366 27.61 36.26 1.31
C HIS A 366 27.39 37.62 1.98
N PHE A 367 26.15 38.14 1.97
CA PHE A 367 25.82 39.40 2.61
C PHE A 367 26.16 39.39 4.10
N TYR A 368 25.92 38.27 4.79
CA TYR A 368 26.27 38.11 6.20
C TYR A 368 27.78 38.20 6.45
N LYS A 369 28.59 37.53 5.62
CA LYS A 369 30.05 37.46 5.77
C LYS A 369 30.75 38.74 5.34
N ASP A 370 30.35 39.28 4.19
CA ASP A 370 31.13 40.28 3.44
C ASP A 370 30.63 41.71 3.69
N GLU A 371 29.32 41.90 3.92
CA GLU A 371 28.70 43.23 4.00
C GLU A 371 28.17 43.58 5.40
N LEU A 372 27.71 42.60 6.18
CA LEU A 372 27.11 42.82 7.51
C LEU A 372 28.17 42.83 8.64
N ILE A 373 29.22 43.62 8.42
CA ILE A 373 30.34 43.79 9.36
C ILE A 373 30.07 45.03 10.22
N VAL A 374 30.10 44.86 11.53
CA VAL A 374 29.91 45.94 12.51
C VAL A 374 30.88 45.81 13.68
N ASP A 375 31.15 46.92 14.36
CA ASP A 375 31.96 46.92 15.58
C ASP A 375 31.17 46.31 16.75
N GLU A 376 31.46 45.05 17.06
CA GLU A 376 30.76 44.26 18.08
C GLU A 376 31.04 44.75 19.52
N THR A 377 31.90 45.75 19.71
CA THR A 377 32.16 46.35 21.03
C THR A 377 31.23 47.53 21.37
N LYS A 378 30.53 48.09 20.38
CA LYS A 378 29.72 49.31 20.54
C LYS A 378 28.23 49.02 20.58
N LYS A 379 27.53 49.56 21.58
CA LYS A 379 26.05 49.50 21.66
C LYS A 379 25.36 50.19 20.46
N ALA A 380 26.00 51.22 19.88
CA ALA A 380 25.49 51.92 18.70
C ALA A 380 25.34 50.99 17.49
N SER A 381 26.16 49.94 17.40
CA SER A 381 26.16 48.99 16.29
C SER A 381 24.89 48.15 16.18
N ILE A 382 24.07 48.09 17.23
CA ILE A 382 22.71 47.51 17.16
C ILE A 382 21.82 48.26 16.15
N LYS A 383 21.90 49.59 16.11
CA LYS A 383 21.16 50.42 15.14
C LYS A 383 21.81 50.38 13.75
N GLU A 384 23.13 50.26 13.72
CA GLU A 384 23.92 50.17 12.49
C GLU A 384 23.56 48.92 11.67
N ILE A 385 23.36 47.77 12.32
CA ILE A 385 22.88 46.52 11.67
C ILE A 385 21.58 46.76 10.89
N ASP A 386 20.59 47.42 11.50
CA ASP A 386 19.33 47.71 10.83
C ASP A 386 19.54 48.63 9.61
N ASN A 387 20.42 49.63 9.71
CA ASN A 387 20.73 50.54 8.62
C ASN A 387 21.45 49.84 7.46
N ILE A 388 22.46 49.00 7.75
CA ILE A 388 23.19 48.23 6.74
C ILE A 388 22.23 47.31 5.98
N ILE A 389 21.41 46.54 6.71
CA ILE A 389 20.44 45.62 6.08
C ILE A 389 19.47 46.38 5.18
N ASN A 390 18.90 47.51 5.63
CA ASN A 390 17.92 48.26 4.85
C ASN A 390 18.52 48.93 3.61
N ASN A 391 19.78 49.37 3.65
CA ASN A 391 20.41 50.12 2.56
C ASN A 391 21.18 49.23 1.57
N ASN A 392 21.80 48.16 2.06
CA ASN A 392 22.77 47.38 1.29
C ASN A 392 22.21 46.04 0.80
N PHE A 393 21.18 45.48 1.43
CA PHE A 393 20.59 44.22 0.97
C PHE A 393 19.85 44.40 -0.36
N LYS A 394 20.50 44.04 -1.47
CA LYS A 394 20.05 44.27 -2.86
C LYS A 394 19.95 42.96 -3.66
N PHE A 395 19.24 41.98 -3.13
CA PHE A 395 18.94 40.74 -3.86
C PHE A 395 18.13 41.02 -5.15
N ASP A 396 18.48 40.36 -6.26
CA ASP A 396 17.80 40.52 -7.55
C ASP A 396 16.43 39.81 -7.59
N TRP A 397 15.43 40.46 -7.00
CA TRP A 397 14.05 40.03 -7.10
C TRP A 397 13.49 40.16 -8.53
N ASN A 398 14.03 41.05 -9.35
CA ASN A 398 13.45 41.40 -10.65
C ASN A 398 13.57 40.24 -11.64
N SER A 399 14.70 39.52 -11.65
CA SER A 399 14.88 38.31 -12.47
C SER A 399 13.74 37.29 -12.28
N TYR A 400 13.38 36.97 -11.03
CA TYR A 400 12.26 36.04 -10.75
C TYR A 400 10.89 36.67 -10.95
N ILE A 401 10.74 37.98 -10.70
CA ILE A 401 9.48 38.68 -11.00
C ILE A 401 9.19 38.61 -12.50
N SER A 402 10.20 38.80 -13.36
CA SER A 402 10.06 38.68 -14.81
C SER A 402 9.70 37.26 -15.25
N LYS A 403 10.37 36.22 -14.74
CA LYS A 403 10.02 34.81 -15.02
C LYS A 403 8.58 34.48 -14.60
N SER A 404 8.17 34.96 -13.43
CA SER A 404 6.80 34.81 -12.93
C SER A 404 5.78 35.57 -13.79
N GLN A 405 6.13 36.75 -14.32
CA GLN A 405 5.28 37.50 -15.26
C GLN A 405 5.13 36.77 -16.59
N GLU A 406 6.22 36.26 -17.17
CA GLU A 406 6.19 35.45 -18.39
C GLU A 406 5.29 34.22 -18.23
N THR A 407 5.48 33.46 -17.16
CA THR A 407 4.64 32.27 -16.87
C THR A 407 3.17 32.67 -16.68
N ARG A 408 2.90 33.81 -16.04
CA ARG A 408 1.54 34.34 -15.89
C ARG A 408 0.91 34.69 -17.24
N GLU A 409 1.67 35.26 -18.16
CA GLU A 409 1.20 35.59 -19.51
C GLU A 409 0.91 34.34 -20.31
N ILE A 410 1.81 33.34 -20.29
CA ILE A 410 1.58 32.02 -20.91
C ILE A 410 0.28 31.39 -20.39
N GLN A 411 0.09 31.34 -19.07
CA GLN A 411 -1.13 30.78 -18.47
C GLN A 411 -2.39 31.59 -18.81
N ARG A 412 -2.28 32.92 -18.91
CA ARG A 412 -3.40 33.80 -19.28
C ARG A 412 -3.75 33.63 -20.75
N ASN A 413 -2.76 33.51 -21.63
CA ASN A 413 -2.95 33.27 -23.06
C ASN A 413 -3.60 31.91 -23.28
N ALA A 414 -3.08 30.84 -22.68
CA ALA A 414 -3.68 29.51 -22.74
C ALA A 414 -5.13 29.50 -22.21
N TYR A 415 -5.41 30.20 -21.10
CA TYR A 415 -6.77 30.34 -20.57
C TYR A 415 -7.70 31.08 -21.55
N ASN A 416 -7.25 32.20 -22.09
CA ASN A 416 -8.04 33.02 -23.02
C ASN A 416 -8.27 32.28 -24.35
N GLU A 417 -7.27 31.60 -24.88
CA GLU A 417 -7.36 30.78 -26.08
C GLU A 417 -8.39 29.67 -25.89
N ASN A 418 -8.28 28.86 -24.82
CA ASN A 418 -9.24 27.81 -24.53
C ASN A 418 -10.65 28.36 -24.28
N LYS A 419 -10.77 29.52 -23.63
CA LYS A 419 -12.05 30.21 -23.44
C LYS A 419 -12.65 30.66 -24.79
N ASN A 420 -11.84 31.24 -25.66
CA ASN A 420 -12.26 31.70 -26.98
C ASN A 420 -12.67 30.53 -27.87
N LEU A 421 -11.88 29.45 -27.92
CA LEU A 421 -12.22 28.21 -28.63
C LEU A 421 -13.53 27.60 -28.11
N MET A 422 -13.75 27.62 -26.79
CA MET A 422 -15.01 27.17 -26.17
C MET A 422 -16.19 28.10 -26.55
N LEU A 423 -16.01 29.42 -26.55
CA LEU A 423 -17.05 30.38 -26.96
C LEU A 423 -17.35 30.32 -28.46
N GLU A 424 -16.34 30.10 -29.29
CA GLU A 424 -16.47 29.95 -30.74
C GLU A 424 -17.20 28.65 -31.09
N SER A 425 -16.82 27.53 -30.46
CA SER A 425 -17.58 26.28 -30.61
C SER A 425 -19.01 26.43 -30.11
N PHE A 426 -19.24 27.14 -29.00
CA PHE A 426 -20.59 27.45 -28.52
C PHE A 426 -21.40 28.31 -29.51
N SER A 427 -20.79 29.34 -30.09
CA SER A 427 -21.46 30.21 -31.06
C SER A 427 -21.81 29.46 -32.34
N LYS A 428 -20.94 28.56 -32.81
CA LYS A 428 -21.22 27.63 -33.91
C LYS A 428 -22.39 26.69 -33.58
N VAL A 429 -22.43 26.12 -32.38
CA VAL A 429 -23.57 25.32 -31.90
C VAL A 429 -24.86 26.15 -31.90
N PHE A 430 -24.81 27.38 -31.38
CA PHE A 430 -25.98 28.26 -31.28
C PHE A 430 -26.48 28.70 -32.66
N LYS A 431 -25.58 29.04 -33.59
CA LYS A 431 -25.92 29.40 -34.97
C LYS A 431 -26.55 28.23 -35.73
N GLU A 432 -26.01 27.03 -35.57
CA GLU A 432 -26.57 25.81 -36.15
C GLU A 432 -27.87 25.36 -35.46
N PHE A 433 -28.08 25.74 -34.19
CA PHE A 433 -29.27 25.35 -33.44
C PHE A 433 -30.56 25.87 -34.09
N PHE A 434 -30.55 27.06 -34.69
CA PHE A 434 -31.73 27.63 -35.37
C PHE A 434 -31.90 27.14 -36.81
N LYS A 435 -30.91 26.45 -37.38
CA LYS A 435 -31.03 25.91 -38.74
C LYS A 435 -31.91 24.67 -38.76
N LEU A 436 -32.82 24.65 -39.73
CA LEU A 436 -33.64 23.47 -40.01
C LEU A 436 -32.78 22.43 -40.74
N PRO A 437 -32.87 21.14 -40.36
CA PRO A 437 -32.15 20.09 -41.06
C PRO A 437 -32.69 19.93 -42.49
N LYS A 438 -31.80 19.67 -43.46
CA LYS A 438 -32.22 19.17 -44.78
C LYS A 438 -32.82 17.77 -44.56
N GLN A 439 -34.13 17.64 -44.74
CA GLN A 439 -34.82 16.35 -44.56
C GLN A 439 -34.41 15.38 -45.67
N ASN A 440 -33.38 14.59 -45.43
CA ASN A 440 -33.00 13.51 -46.34
C ASN A 440 -33.70 12.21 -45.92
N LYS A 441 -34.97 12.07 -46.32
CA LYS A 441 -35.75 10.85 -46.06
C LYS A 441 -35.09 9.63 -46.73
N GLN A 442 -34.43 9.81 -47.88
CA GLN A 442 -33.73 8.77 -48.63
C GLN A 442 -32.50 8.25 -47.88
N ALA A 443 -31.61 9.11 -47.38
CA ALA A 443 -30.46 8.66 -46.60
C ALA A 443 -30.85 7.97 -45.28
N LEU A 444 -31.96 8.38 -44.66
CA LEU A 444 -32.49 7.67 -43.48
C LEU A 444 -33.02 6.29 -43.85
N THR A 445 -33.70 6.15 -45.00
CA THR A 445 -34.16 4.85 -45.50
C THR A 445 -33.00 3.97 -45.95
N GLU A 446 -31.96 4.52 -46.58
CA GLU A 446 -30.74 3.80 -46.98
C GLU A 446 -29.94 3.35 -45.77
N ALA A 447 -29.70 4.22 -44.78
CA ALA A 447 -29.03 3.84 -43.55
C ALA A 447 -29.84 2.81 -42.76
N ARG A 448 -31.19 2.88 -42.83
CA ARG A 448 -32.07 1.85 -42.27
C ARG A 448 -31.97 0.53 -43.04
N GLN A 449 -31.95 0.57 -44.37
CA GLN A 449 -31.81 -0.62 -45.22
C GLN A 449 -30.43 -1.26 -45.05
N LYS A 450 -29.37 -0.47 -45.01
CA LYS A 450 -28.00 -0.90 -44.72
C LYS A 450 -27.91 -1.50 -43.32
N LEU A 451 -28.54 -0.88 -42.33
CA LEU A 451 -28.66 -1.46 -40.99
C LEU A 451 -29.45 -2.77 -41.04
N GLU A 452 -30.57 -2.87 -41.75
CA GLU A 452 -31.37 -4.09 -41.88
C GLU A 452 -30.60 -5.19 -42.64
N GLN A 453 -29.82 -4.86 -43.66
CA GLN A 453 -28.97 -5.80 -44.42
C GLN A 453 -27.78 -6.28 -43.58
N THR A 454 -27.05 -5.36 -42.95
CA THR A 454 -25.92 -5.68 -42.06
C THR A 454 -26.42 -6.46 -40.84
N GLN A 455 -27.61 -6.12 -40.31
CA GLN A 455 -28.26 -6.87 -39.25
C GLN A 455 -28.65 -8.27 -39.74
N LYS A 456 -29.13 -8.47 -40.98
CA LYS A 456 -29.39 -9.82 -41.53
C LYS A 456 -28.13 -10.65 -41.73
N ILE A 457 -27.04 -10.05 -42.25
CA ILE A 457 -25.75 -10.73 -42.42
C ILE A 457 -25.19 -11.12 -41.06
N PHE A 458 -25.15 -10.15 -40.14
CA PHE A 458 -24.78 -10.38 -38.76
C PHE A 458 -25.67 -11.43 -38.11
N ASP A 459 -26.99 -11.37 -38.26
CA ASP A 459 -27.91 -12.36 -37.68
C ASP A 459 -27.65 -13.75 -38.26
N SER A 460 -27.29 -13.88 -39.55
CA SER A 460 -26.97 -15.16 -40.17
C SER A 460 -25.63 -15.76 -39.72
N GLU A 461 -24.58 -14.94 -39.58
CA GLU A 461 -23.28 -15.38 -39.05
C GLU A 461 -23.35 -15.61 -37.54
N LEU A 462 -24.07 -14.74 -36.83
CA LEU A 462 -24.42 -14.91 -35.43
C LEU A 462 -25.24 -16.19 -35.23
N GLU A 463 -26.19 -16.54 -36.10
CA GLU A 463 -26.93 -17.80 -35.99
C GLU A 463 -26.02 -19.02 -36.16
N LYS A 464 -25.11 -19.02 -37.14
CA LYS A 464 -24.10 -20.08 -37.29
C LYS A 464 -23.21 -20.16 -36.05
N TYR A 465 -22.65 -19.04 -35.63
CA TYR A 465 -21.77 -18.93 -34.47
C TYR A 465 -22.48 -19.34 -33.16
N ILE A 466 -23.69 -18.83 -32.93
CA ILE A 466 -24.56 -19.20 -31.80
C ILE A 466 -24.88 -20.69 -31.85
N SER A 467 -25.17 -21.28 -33.01
CA SER A 467 -25.50 -22.70 -33.09
C SER A 467 -24.34 -23.60 -32.63
N GLU A 468 -23.10 -23.26 -33.01
CA GLU A 468 -21.91 -23.96 -32.54
C GLU A 468 -21.66 -23.73 -31.05
N TYR A 469 -21.86 -22.51 -30.56
CA TYR A 469 -21.76 -22.17 -29.14
C TYR A 469 -22.81 -22.87 -28.29
N ILE A 470 -24.07 -22.90 -28.72
CA ILE A 470 -25.17 -23.59 -28.05
C ILE A 470 -24.84 -25.07 -27.95
N LYS A 471 -24.39 -25.69 -29.05
CA LYS A 471 -24.00 -27.11 -29.05
C LYS A 471 -22.87 -27.39 -28.05
N ARG A 472 -21.84 -26.54 -28.00
CA ARG A 472 -20.76 -26.64 -27.00
C ARG A 472 -21.28 -26.44 -25.57
N ILE A 473 -22.11 -25.43 -25.34
CA ILE A 473 -22.73 -25.14 -24.04
C ILE A 473 -23.60 -26.30 -23.56
N GLU A 474 -24.39 -26.92 -24.45
CA GLU A 474 -25.20 -28.09 -24.13
C GLU A 474 -24.34 -29.30 -23.76
N ASN A 475 -23.24 -29.53 -24.49
CA ASN A 475 -22.28 -30.56 -24.13
C ASN A 475 -21.67 -30.31 -22.75
N TYR A 476 -21.21 -29.08 -22.46
CA TYR A 476 -20.70 -28.74 -21.13
C TYR A 476 -21.75 -28.92 -20.04
N LYS A 477 -23.02 -28.57 -20.28
CA LYS A 477 -24.10 -28.80 -19.30
C LYS A 477 -24.32 -30.29 -19.03
N LYS A 478 -24.32 -31.13 -20.07
CA LYS A 478 -24.42 -32.60 -19.93
C LYS A 478 -23.25 -33.16 -19.13
N ASP A 479 -22.02 -32.77 -19.47
CA ASP A 479 -20.82 -33.16 -18.74
C ASP A 479 -20.88 -32.75 -17.26
N ILE A 480 -21.34 -31.52 -16.97
CA ILE A 480 -21.51 -31.01 -15.61
C ILE A 480 -22.55 -31.83 -14.84
N GLU A 481 -23.68 -32.18 -15.47
CA GLU A 481 -24.72 -33.01 -14.84
C GLU A 481 -24.22 -34.41 -14.50
N GLU A 482 -23.47 -35.03 -15.42
CA GLU A 482 -22.86 -36.35 -15.22
C GLU A 482 -21.83 -36.31 -14.08
N GLU A 483 -20.91 -35.34 -14.11
CA GLU A 483 -19.87 -35.18 -13.08
C GLU A 483 -20.47 -34.83 -11.72
N LYS A 484 -21.57 -34.05 -11.67
CA LYS A 484 -22.32 -33.80 -10.43
C LYS A 484 -22.99 -35.06 -9.89
N ARG A 485 -23.45 -35.97 -10.75
CA ARG A 485 -24.00 -37.27 -10.32
C ARG A 485 -22.91 -38.11 -9.66
N ILE A 486 -21.74 -38.22 -10.30
CA ILE A 486 -20.56 -38.91 -9.75
C ILE A 486 -20.14 -38.27 -8.42
N GLN A 487 -20.09 -36.94 -8.35
CA GLN A 487 -19.72 -36.23 -7.13
C GLN A 487 -20.67 -36.54 -5.97
N LYS A 488 -21.99 -36.60 -6.23
CA LYS A 488 -22.98 -36.96 -5.21
C LYS A 488 -22.76 -38.36 -4.65
N GLU A 489 -22.36 -39.31 -5.50
CA GLU A 489 -22.04 -40.68 -5.06
C GLU A 489 -20.81 -40.68 -4.14
N TYR A 490 -19.72 -40.01 -4.53
CA TYR A 490 -18.53 -39.91 -3.67
C TYR A 490 -18.82 -39.19 -2.34
N LEU A 491 -19.57 -38.09 -2.35
CA LEU A 491 -19.97 -37.39 -1.12
C LEU A 491 -20.87 -38.24 -0.22
N LYS A 492 -21.69 -39.12 -0.79
CA LYS A 492 -22.49 -40.06 -0.02
C LYS A 492 -21.60 -41.10 0.67
N SER A 493 -20.70 -41.73 -0.08
CA SER A 493 -19.75 -42.70 0.49
C SER A 493 -18.82 -42.06 1.52
N GLU A 494 -18.36 -40.83 1.29
CA GLU A 494 -17.57 -40.08 2.27
C GLU A 494 -18.31 -39.89 3.60
N LYS A 495 -19.60 -39.58 3.56
CA LYS A 495 -20.43 -39.46 4.78
C LYS A 495 -20.52 -40.77 5.53
N GLU A 496 -20.68 -41.90 4.83
CA GLU A 496 -20.69 -43.23 5.43
C GLU A 496 -19.36 -43.53 6.14
N GLU A 497 -18.22 -43.21 5.52
CA GLU A 497 -16.89 -43.35 6.14
C GLU A 497 -16.70 -42.41 7.35
N MET A 498 -17.24 -41.20 7.29
CA MET A 498 -17.23 -40.27 8.44
C MET A 498 -18.03 -40.83 9.64
N TYR A 499 -19.16 -41.51 9.41
CA TYR A 499 -19.90 -42.18 10.49
C TYR A 499 -19.10 -43.33 11.11
N LYS A 500 -18.42 -44.14 10.28
CA LYS A 500 -17.52 -45.19 10.78
C LYS A 500 -16.38 -44.61 11.60
N PHE A 501 -15.75 -43.54 11.13
CA PHE A 501 -14.71 -42.82 11.87
C PHE A 501 -15.20 -42.38 13.26
N LEU A 502 -16.40 -41.78 13.35
CA LEU A 502 -16.95 -41.33 14.64
C LEU A 502 -17.23 -42.49 15.60
N ASN A 503 -17.70 -43.63 15.09
CA ASN A 503 -17.91 -44.83 15.90
C ASN A 503 -16.57 -45.37 16.44
N ILE A 504 -15.55 -45.45 15.58
CA ILE A 504 -14.22 -45.93 15.95
C ILE A 504 -13.55 -45.00 16.96
N HIS A 505 -13.74 -43.69 16.84
CA HIS A 505 -13.26 -42.73 17.83
C HIS A 505 -13.94 -42.92 19.20
N ASN A 506 -15.24 -43.26 19.21
CA ASN A 506 -15.95 -43.61 20.44
C ASN A 506 -15.44 -44.92 21.06
N GLU A 507 -15.19 -45.94 20.23
CA GLU A 507 -14.60 -47.20 20.66
C GLU A 507 -13.19 -47.01 21.23
N PHE A 508 -12.34 -46.20 20.58
CA PHE A 508 -11.03 -45.81 21.10
C PHE A 508 -11.14 -45.14 22.48
N ASN A 509 -12.08 -44.22 22.65
CA ASN A 509 -12.34 -43.56 23.93
C ASN A 509 -12.77 -44.56 25.02
N VAL A 510 -13.58 -45.57 24.68
CA VAL A 510 -13.99 -46.64 25.61
C VAL A 510 -12.80 -47.54 25.95
N PHE A 511 -12.05 -47.99 24.95
CA PHE A 511 -10.83 -48.78 25.08
C PHE A 511 -9.82 -48.09 26.00
N TYR A 512 -9.50 -46.82 25.71
CA TYR A 512 -8.53 -46.04 26.47
C TYR A 512 -8.95 -45.87 27.94
N LYS A 513 -10.23 -45.56 28.18
CA LYS A 513 -10.77 -45.47 29.55
C LYS A 513 -10.71 -46.81 30.29
N THR A 514 -11.02 -47.90 29.61
CA THR A 514 -11.17 -49.23 30.22
C THR A 514 -9.82 -49.90 30.47
N ASN A 515 -8.88 -49.79 29.53
CA ASN A 515 -7.62 -50.54 29.58
C ASN A 515 -6.45 -49.73 30.13
N LEU A 516 -6.46 -48.40 30.03
CA LEU A 516 -5.34 -47.56 30.48
C LEU A 516 -5.68 -46.76 31.74
N ILE A 517 -6.90 -46.20 31.83
CA ILE A 517 -7.29 -45.36 32.97
C ILE A 517 -7.86 -46.18 34.13
N ALA A 518 -8.79 -47.11 33.86
CA ALA A 518 -9.48 -47.86 34.91
C ALA A 518 -8.53 -48.73 35.78
N PRO A 519 -7.52 -49.44 35.24
CA PRO A 519 -6.61 -50.23 36.06
C PRO A 519 -5.78 -49.37 37.02
N ILE A 520 -5.34 -48.19 36.56
CA ILE A 520 -4.62 -47.22 37.40
C ILE A 520 -5.56 -46.66 38.48
N LYS A 521 -6.83 -46.36 38.15
CA LYS A 521 -7.85 -45.94 39.13
C LYS A 521 -8.10 -46.99 40.21
N VAL A 522 -8.17 -48.27 39.84
CA VAL A 522 -8.34 -49.38 40.79
C VAL A 522 -7.10 -49.48 41.69
N LYS A 523 -5.89 -49.55 41.11
CA LYS A 523 -4.63 -49.56 41.89
C LYS A 523 -4.49 -48.36 42.83
N TYR A 524 -4.87 -47.17 42.37
CA TYR A 524 -4.85 -45.96 43.18
C TYR A 524 -5.82 -46.04 44.37
N LYS A 525 -7.05 -46.56 44.15
CA LYS A 525 -8.02 -46.81 45.24
C LYS A 525 -7.54 -47.88 46.22
N GLU A 526 -6.91 -48.95 45.72
CA GLU A 526 -6.34 -50.00 46.57
C GLU A 526 -5.21 -49.45 47.47
N ILE A 527 -4.31 -48.62 46.93
CA ILE A 527 -3.26 -47.97 47.74
C ILE A 527 -3.87 -47.07 48.81
N LEU A 528 -4.92 -46.30 48.48
CA LEU A 528 -5.62 -45.46 49.47
C LEU A 528 -6.20 -46.28 50.63
N ASN A 529 -6.75 -47.46 50.33
CA ASN A 529 -7.36 -48.35 51.32
C ASN A 529 -6.33 -49.16 52.15
N LYS A 530 -5.13 -49.41 51.61
CA LYS A 530 -4.06 -50.22 52.25
C LYS A 530 -3.01 -49.38 53.00
N ARG A 531 -3.35 -48.19 53.50
CA ARG A 531 -2.41 -47.29 54.21
C ARG A 531 -1.65 -47.94 55.39
N LYS A 532 -2.24 -48.94 56.06
CA LYS A 532 -1.63 -49.65 57.21
C LYS A 532 -0.61 -50.73 56.82
N LEU A 533 -0.47 -51.08 55.54
CA LEU A 533 0.39 -52.15 55.02
C LEU A 533 1.77 -51.66 54.51
N PHE A 534 2.07 -50.36 54.66
CA PHE A 534 3.35 -49.78 54.25
C PHE A 534 4.24 -49.56 55.48
N ASP A 535 5.49 -50.02 55.42
CA ASP A 535 6.47 -49.93 56.52
C ASP A 535 6.86 -48.48 56.86
N SER A 536 6.73 -47.53 55.92
CA SER A 536 6.99 -46.10 56.16
C SER A 536 5.93 -45.17 55.54
N LYS A 537 5.67 -44.04 56.21
CA LYS A 537 4.78 -42.96 55.71
C LYS A 537 5.30 -42.35 54.41
N ILE A 538 6.61 -42.38 54.20
CA ILE A 538 7.28 -41.82 53.01
C ILE A 538 6.98 -42.70 51.80
N ASP A 539 7.07 -44.02 51.94
CA ASP A 539 6.85 -44.97 50.83
C ASP A 539 5.40 -44.98 50.35
N TYR A 540 4.44 -44.92 51.30
CA TYR A 540 3.03 -44.73 50.98
C TYR A 540 2.79 -43.44 50.17
N THR A 541 3.42 -42.33 50.58
CA THR A 541 3.22 -41.03 49.92
C THR A 541 3.83 -41.02 48.51
N LYS A 542 5.01 -41.63 48.34
CA LYS A 542 5.68 -41.78 47.05
C LYS A 542 4.88 -42.65 46.08
N ALA A 543 4.38 -43.80 46.52
CA ALA A 543 3.57 -44.70 45.70
C ALA A 543 2.22 -44.07 45.31
N LYS A 544 1.56 -43.38 46.27
CA LYS A 544 0.33 -42.62 46.02
C LYS A 544 0.52 -41.50 45.00
N ASN A 545 1.57 -40.69 45.17
CA ASN A 545 1.84 -39.57 44.27
C ASN A 545 2.20 -40.05 42.86
N LYS A 546 2.99 -41.13 42.73
CA LYS A 546 3.33 -41.74 41.45
C LYS A 546 2.07 -42.15 40.66
N LEU A 547 1.16 -42.92 41.27
CA LEU A 547 -0.08 -43.32 40.60
C LEU A 547 -1.03 -42.15 40.33
N LYS A 548 -1.03 -41.11 41.18
CA LYS A 548 -1.82 -39.88 40.95
C LYS A 548 -1.31 -39.09 39.76
N GLU A 549 0.01 -38.96 39.62
CA GLU A 549 0.65 -38.31 38.47
C GLU A 549 0.42 -39.10 37.19
N GLU A 550 0.58 -40.42 37.24
CA GLU A 550 0.34 -41.32 36.10
C GLU A 550 -1.12 -41.27 35.63
N LEU A 551 -2.09 -41.28 36.57
CA LEU A 551 -3.51 -41.11 36.26
C LEU A 551 -3.79 -39.75 35.62
N LYS A 552 -3.21 -38.66 36.17
CA LYS A 552 -3.37 -37.31 35.63
C LYS A 552 -2.77 -37.20 34.23
N GLN A 553 -1.61 -37.81 33.98
CA GLN A 553 -0.98 -37.85 32.66
C GLN A 553 -1.88 -38.55 31.64
N ARG A 554 -2.39 -39.75 31.95
CA ARG A 554 -3.30 -40.50 31.05
C ARG A 554 -4.62 -39.78 30.78
N GLU A 555 -5.17 -39.07 31.77
CA GLU A 555 -6.37 -38.24 31.58
C GLU A 555 -6.10 -37.01 30.71
N ILE A 556 -4.93 -36.39 30.84
CA ILE A 556 -4.51 -35.28 29.96
C ILE A 556 -4.30 -35.77 28.52
N GLU A 557 -3.64 -36.91 28.35
CA GLU A 557 -3.37 -37.53 27.04
C GLU A 557 -4.69 -37.82 26.28
N LEU A 558 -5.67 -38.45 26.95
CA LEU A 558 -7.00 -38.66 26.37
C LEU A 558 -7.70 -37.34 26.00
N LYS A 559 -7.53 -36.30 26.82
CA LYS A 559 -8.08 -34.98 26.53
C LYS A 559 -7.42 -34.38 25.28
N VAL A 560 -6.10 -34.51 25.14
CA VAL A 560 -5.36 -34.02 23.97
C VAL A 560 -5.85 -34.70 22.70
N TYR A 561 -6.03 -36.03 22.67
CA TYR A 561 -6.58 -36.73 21.49
C TYR A 561 -7.97 -36.22 21.13
N ASN A 562 -8.87 -36.10 22.10
CA ASN A 562 -10.24 -35.62 21.88
C ASN A 562 -10.28 -34.17 21.39
N THR A 563 -9.46 -33.28 21.97
CA THR A 563 -9.33 -31.90 21.50
C THR A 563 -8.78 -31.85 20.08
N THR A 564 -7.77 -32.66 19.77
CA THR A 564 -7.17 -32.71 18.42
C THR A 564 -8.18 -33.16 17.35
N VAL A 565 -9.02 -34.17 17.65
CA VAL A 565 -10.11 -34.61 16.78
C VAL A 565 -11.17 -33.52 16.62
N ALA A 566 -11.60 -32.90 17.73
CA ALA A 566 -12.59 -31.82 17.72
C ALA A 566 -12.12 -30.63 16.86
N ASP A 567 -10.88 -30.16 17.08
CA ASP A 567 -10.26 -29.08 16.34
C ASP A 567 -10.19 -29.41 14.84
N LYS A 568 -9.86 -30.65 14.50
CA LYS A 568 -9.77 -31.06 13.08
C LYS A 568 -11.14 -31.15 12.40
N ILE A 569 -12.16 -31.62 13.11
CA ILE A 569 -13.55 -31.61 12.62
C ILE A 569 -14.05 -30.17 12.43
N GLU A 570 -13.77 -29.27 13.37
CA GLU A 570 -14.13 -27.86 13.25
C GLU A 570 -13.42 -27.19 12.07
N ASN A 571 -12.12 -27.45 11.89
CA ASN A 571 -11.37 -27.01 10.72
C ASN A 571 -12.02 -27.52 9.43
N ASN A 572 -12.41 -28.80 9.35
CA ASN A 572 -13.11 -29.35 8.19
C ASN A 572 -14.46 -28.66 7.91
N LYS A 573 -15.24 -28.32 8.94
CA LYS A 573 -16.48 -27.52 8.80
C LYS A 573 -16.20 -26.09 8.31
N SER A 574 -15.08 -25.50 8.70
CA SER A 574 -14.69 -24.16 8.25
C SER A 574 -14.43 -24.11 6.73
N PHE A 575 -13.90 -25.18 6.14
CA PHE A 575 -13.72 -25.28 4.69
C PHE A 575 -15.07 -25.34 3.94
N GLU A 576 -16.09 -26.00 4.48
CA GLU A 576 -17.43 -25.98 3.87
C GLU A 576 -18.06 -24.58 3.89
N ILE A 577 -17.80 -23.81 4.94
CA ILE A 577 -18.19 -22.40 5.01
C ILE A 577 -17.46 -21.59 3.93
N GLU A 578 -16.16 -21.82 3.75
CA GLU A 578 -15.34 -21.16 2.73
C GLU A 578 -15.84 -21.46 1.31
N LEU A 579 -16.13 -22.73 0.99
CA LEU A 579 -16.73 -23.13 -0.28
C LEU A 579 -18.08 -22.44 -0.54
N ARG A 580 -18.92 -22.27 0.48
CA ARG A 580 -20.16 -21.49 0.36
C ARG A 580 -19.89 -20.02 0.01
N TYR A 581 -18.87 -19.41 0.61
CA TYR A 581 -18.49 -18.04 0.27
C TYR A 581 -17.89 -17.92 -1.14
N LEU A 582 -17.10 -18.90 -1.57
CA LEU A 582 -16.55 -18.96 -2.93
C LEU A 582 -17.66 -19.08 -3.98
N ASN A 583 -18.65 -19.93 -3.75
CA ASN A 583 -19.82 -20.04 -4.62
C ASN A 583 -20.61 -18.72 -4.71
N LYS A 584 -20.70 -17.98 -3.60
CA LYS A 584 -21.31 -16.64 -3.60
C LYS A 584 -20.47 -15.63 -4.39
N ASP A 585 -19.14 -15.73 -4.33
CA ASP A 585 -18.25 -14.88 -5.13
C ASP A 585 -18.36 -15.22 -6.63
N ILE A 586 -18.41 -16.50 -6.99
CA ILE A 586 -18.69 -16.95 -8.36
C ILE A 586 -20.00 -16.33 -8.85
N SER A 587 -21.08 -16.37 -8.06
CA SER A 587 -22.35 -15.71 -8.43
C SER A 587 -22.20 -14.20 -8.66
N ASN A 588 -21.38 -13.52 -7.86
CA ASN A 588 -21.07 -12.10 -8.07
C ASN A 588 -20.19 -11.84 -9.31
N ILE A 589 -19.31 -12.78 -9.66
CA ILE A 589 -18.51 -12.72 -10.90
C ILE A 589 -19.41 -12.98 -12.11
N MET A 590 -20.38 -13.89 -12.03
CA MET A 590 -21.38 -14.06 -13.08
C MET A 590 -22.18 -12.77 -13.31
N LEU A 591 -22.43 -11.96 -12.26
CA LEU A 591 -22.99 -10.61 -12.42
C LEU A 591 -22.03 -9.64 -13.14
N LEU A 592 -20.71 -9.79 -12.97
CA LEU A 592 -19.70 -9.03 -13.72
C LEU A 592 -19.70 -9.44 -15.19
N LEU A 593 -19.82 -10.73 -15.48
CA LEU A 593 -19.82 -11.26 -16.85
C LEU A 593 -21.16 -11.08 -17.59
N GLY A 594 -22.23 -10.70 -16.87
CA GLY A 594 -23.57 -10.53 -17.45
C GLY A 594 -24.33 -11.84 -17.69
N ILE A 595 -24.00 -12.91 -16.96
CA ILE A 595 -24.54 -14.27 -17.10
C ILE A 595 -25.58 -14.59 -16.01
N SER A 596 -25.92 -13.65 -15.13
CA SER A 596 -26.80 -13.97 -13.99
C SER A 596 -28.20 -14.42 -14.43
N LEU A 597 -28.86 -15.27 -13.63
CA LEU A 597 -30.24 -15.73 -13.84
C LEU A 597 -31.23 -14.60 -14.15
N PHE A 598 -31.04 -13.45 -13.50
CA PHE A 598 -31.83 -12.24 -13.78
C PHE A 598 -31.48 -11.63 -15.13
N ASP A 599 -30.20 -11.52 -15.47
CA ASP A 599 -29.77 -10.97 -16.76
C ASP A 599 -30.24 -11.85 -17.93
N LEU A 600 -30.18 -13.17 -17.77
CA LEU A 600 -30.65 -14.17 -18.76
C LEU A 600 -32.17 -14.12 -18.97
N LYS A 601 -32.98 -14.07 -17.89
CA LYS A 601 -34.44 -14.06 -17.98
C LYS A 601 -35.00 -12.85 -18.73
N PHE A 602 -34.31 -11.72 -18.66
CA PHE A 602 -34.74 -10.46 -19.27
C PHE A 602 -33.93 -10.09 -20.53
N TYR A 603 -32.97 -10.93 -20.95
CA TYR A 603 -32.08 -10.68 -22.09
C TYR A 603 -32.84 -10.46 -23.41
N ASN A 604 -33.94 -11.20 -23.63
CA ASN A 604 -34.78 -11.14 -24.84
C ASN A 604 -36.07 -10.33 -24.69
N THR A 605 -36.23 -9.56 -23.60
CA THR A 605 -37.48 -8.82 -23.33
C THR A 605 -37.44 -7.37 -23.84
N LYS A 606 -38.57 -6.85 -24.34
CA LYS A 606 -38.72 -5.43 -24.73
C LYS A 606 -38.40 -4.43 -23.59
N PHE A 607 -38.40 -4.90 -22.34
CA PHE A 607 -38.11 -4.11 -21.14
C PHE A 607 -36.63 -4.16 -20.69
N LYS A 608 -35.72 -4.77 -21.47
CA LYS A 608 -34.27 -4.90 -21.18
C LYS A 608 -33.63 -3.60 -20.68
N SER A 609 -33.93 -2.48 -21.32
CA SER A 609 -33.41 -1.14 -20.97
C SER A 609 -33.88 -0.67 -19.58
N LEU A 610 -35.17 -0.82 -19.27
CA LEU A 610 -35.78 -0.35 -18.03
C LEU A 610 -35.23 -1.12 -16.81
N PHE A 611 -35.16 -2.46 -16.94
CA PHE A 611 -34.66 -3.34 -15.86
C PHE A 611 -33.14 -3.22 -15.64
N ARG A 612 -32.34 -3.07 -16.70
CA ARG A 612 -30.89 -2.80 -16.59
C ARG A 612 -30.62 -1.57 -15.73
N THR A 613 -31.44 -0.53 -15.88
CA THR A 613 -31.27 0.73 -15.15
C THR A 613 -31.57 0.58 -13.65
N LEU A 614 -32.65 -0.14 -13.30
CA LEU A 614 -33.03 -0.42 -11.91
C LEU A 614 -32.03 -1.34 -11.20
N ILE A 615 -31.59 -2.41 -11.86
CA ILE A 615 -30.66 -3.41 -11.30
C ILE A 615 -29.23 -2.87 -11.22
N SER A 616 -28.89 -1.84 -12.00
CA SER A 616 -27.54 -1.25 -12.05
C SER A 616 -27.00 -0.83 -10.68
N LYS A 617 -27.84 -0.32 -9.77
CA LYS A 617 -27.41 0.09 -8.42
C LYS A 617 -27.04 -1.12 -7.57
N TYR A 618 -27.87 -2.17 -7.60
CA TYR A 618 -27.62 -3.42 -6.89
C TYR A 618 -26.37 -4.12 -7.41
N ARG A 619 -26.20 -4.17 -8.75
CA ARG A 619 -25.00 -4.75 -9.37
C ARG A 619 -23.75 -4.00 -8.94
N LYS A 620 -23.75 -2.66 -9.03
CA LYS A 620 -22.61 -1.83 -8.59
C LYS A 620 -22.23 -2.10 -7.13
N TYR A 621 -23.21 -2.28 -6.25
CA TYR A 621 -22.97 -2.62 -4.86
C TYR A 621 -22.33 -4.01 -4.70
N LYS A 622 -22.86 -5.04 -5.37
CA LYS A 622 -22.30 -6.40 -5.33
C LYS A 622 -20.89 -6.48 -5.90
N LEU A 623 -20.65 -5.82 -7.03
CA LEU A 623 -19.32 -5.73 -7.62
C LEU A 623 -18.35 -4.98 -6.70
N ALA A 624 -18.79 -3.89 -6.07
CA ALA A 624 -17.96 -3.18 -5.10
C ALA A 624 -17.55 -4.10 -3.95
N GLN A 625 -18.48 -4.91 -3.42
CA GLN A 625 -18.17 -5.90 -2.38
C GLN A 625 -17.17 -6.95 -2.86
N LEU A 626 -17.37 -7.51 -4.07
CA LEU A 626 -16.47 -8.50 -4.67
C LEU A 626 -15.05 -7.96 -4.79
N PHE A 627 -14.87 -6.78 -5.41
CA PHE A 627 -13.54 -6.19 -5.61
C PHE A 627 -12.88 -5.77 -4.29
N THR A 628 -13.67 -5.30 -3.31
CA THR A 628 -13.16 -5.01 -1.97
C THR A 628 -12.61 -6.28 -1.32
N LYS A 629 -13.40 -7.36 -1.35
CA LYS A 629 -13.03 -8.65 -0.77
C LYS A 629 -11.79 -9.23 -1.44
N ASN A 630 -11.74 -9.23 -2.78
CA ASN A 630 -10.59 -9.71 -3.54
C ASN A 630 -9.32 -8.91 -3.21
N ALA A 631 -9.40 -7.57 -3.20
CA ALA A 631 -8.25 -6.73 -2.83
C ALA A 631 -7.73 -7.02 -1.41
N ILE A 632 -8.62 -7.27 -0.44
CA ILE A 632 -8.26 -7.65 0.93
C ILE A 632 -7.58 -9.02 0.97
N TYR A 633 -8.14 -10.00 0.25
CA TYR A 633 -7.57 -11.36 0.20
C TYR A 633 -6.20 -11.39 -0.43
N LYS A 634 -6.03 -10.68 -1.55
CA LYS A 634 -4.74 -10.51 -2.19
C LYS A 634 -3.74 -9.83 -1.24
N ALA A 635 -4.15 -8.76 -0.55
CA ALA A 635 -3.27 -8.08 0.40
C ALA A 635 -2.82 -8.97 1.58
N LEU A 636 -3.68 -9.89 2.06
CA LEU A 636 -3.32 -10.86 3.09
C LEU A 636 -2.37 -11.94 2.53
N GLU A 637 -2.63 -12.42 1.33
CA GLU A 637 -1.79 -13.41 0.64
C GLU A 637 -0.40 -12.86 0.33
N ASP A 638 -0.32 -11.61 -0.13
CA ASP A 638 0.93 -10.88 -0.39
C ASP A 638 1.84 -10.80 0.85
N VAL A 639 1.27 -10.88 2.06
CA VAL A 639 2.02 -10.88 3.33
C VAL A 639 2.16 -12.27 3.96
N GLY A 640 1.78 -13.32 3.24
CA GLY A 640 1.89 -14.71 3.68
C GLY A 640 0.83 -15.12 4.73
N LEU A 641 -0.34 -14.47 4.72
CA LEU A 641 -1.47 -14.80 5.60
C LEU A 641 -2.62 -15.45 4.83
N LEU A 642 -3.37 -16.33 5.52
CA LEU A 642 -4.53 -16.99 4.94
C LEU A 642 -5.69 -16.00 4.73
N LYS A 643 -6.45 -16.16 3.64
CA LYS A 643 -7.62 -15.33 3.29
C LYS A 643 -8.70 -15.32 4.39
N GLN A 644 -8.83 -16.45 5.09
CA GLN A 644 -9.76 -16.64 6.21
C GLN A 644 -9.50 -15.68 7.40
N PHE A 645 -8.25 -15.24 7.57
CA PHE A 645 -7.84 -14.33 8.64
C PHE A 645 -8.48 -12.94 8.53
N ALA A 646 -9.05 -12.60 7.38
CA ALA A 646 -9.84 -11.39 7.21
C ALA A 646 -10.98 -11.27 8.24
N TYR A 647 -11.58 -12.37 8.70
CA TYR A 647 -12.75 -12.31 9.58
C TYR A 647 -12.43 -12.37 11.07
N ARG A 648 -11.14 -12.53 11.42
CA ARG A 648 -10.64 -12.54 12.79
C ARG A 648 -10.38 -11.12 13.30
N TYR A 649 -10.21 -10.99 14.62
CA TYR A 649 -9.86 -9.75 15.29
C TYR A 649 -8.35 -9.65 15.55
N PRO A 650 -7.78 -8.43 15.62
CA PRO A 650 -6.34 -8.23 15.85
C PRO A 650 -5.77 -8.99 17.05
N HIS A 651 -6.53 -9.11 18.15
CA HIS A 651 -6.07 -9.77 19.38
C HIS A 651 -5.87 -11.29 19.21
N GLU A 652 -6.47 -11.91 18.19
CA GLU A 652 -6.36 -13.34 17.88
C GLU A 652 -5.06 -13.70 17.13
N PHE A 653 -4.22 -12.72 16.82
CA PHE A 653 -2.96 -12.90 16.08
C PHE A 653 -1.72 -12.72 16.96
N SER A 654 -0.63 -13.42 16.61
CA SER A 654 0.71 -13.17 17.17
C SER A 654 1.27 -11.81 16.75
N GLY A 655 2.30 -11.32 17.45
CA GLY A 655 2.96 -10.05 17.12
C GLY A 655 3.42 -9.97 15.66
N GLY A 656 4.09 -11.02 15.16
CA GLY A 656 4.52 -11.09 13.76
C GLY A 656 3.38 -11.10 12.74
N GLN A 657 2.28 -11.81 13.04
CA GLN A 657 1.08 -11.80 12.19
C GLN A 657 0.40 -10.43 12.19
N ARG A 658 0.32 -9.75 13.33
CA ARG A 658 -0.19 -8.38 13.40
C ARG A 658 0.66 -7.43 12.57
N GLN A 659 1.98 -7.56 12.61
CA GLN A 659 2.88 -6.75 11.78
C GLN A 659 2.62 -6.98 10.29
N ARG A 660 2.47 -8.24 9.85
CA ARG A 660 2.09 -8.58 8.48
C ARG A 660 0.76 -7.94 8.08
N ILE A 661 -0.24 -7.88 8.99
CA ILE A 661 -1.52 -7.19 8.74
C ILE A 661 -1.33 -5.67 8.57
N VAL A 662 -0.47 -5.04 9.37
CA VAL A 662 -0.14 -3.60 9.22
C VAL A 662 0.54 -3.33 7.88
N ILE A 663 1.46 -4.20 7.46
CA ILE A 663 2.10 -4.15 6.14
C ILE A 663 1.05 -4.28 5.03
N ALA A 664 0.14 -5.26 5.13
CA ALA A 664 -0.96 -5.43 4.19
C ALA A 664 -1.85 -4.18 4.11
N ARG A 665 -2.15 -3.54 5.24
CA ARG A 665 -2.94 -2.30 5.31
C ARG A 665 -2.25 -1.15 4.58
N ALA A 666 -0.92 -1.02 4.72
CA ALA A 666 -0.15 -0.01 4.00
C ALA A 666 -0.09 -0.30 2.49
N LEU A 667 -0.04 -1.57 2.10
CA LEU A 667 0.12 -1.98 0.70
C LEU A 667 -1.18 -2.04 -0.11
N ILE A 668 -2.33 -2.19 0.55
CA ILE A 668 -3.61 -2.41 -0.14
C ILE A 668 -4.03 -1.23 -1.05
N THR A 669 -3.46 -0.04 -0.85
CA THR A 669 -3.70 1.13 -1.71
C THR A 669 -2.79 1.19 -2.92
N GLU A 670 -1.86 0.24 -3.07
CA GLU A 670 -0.78 0.21 -4.05
C GLU A 670 0.02 1.54 -4.03
N PRO A 671 0.65 1.88 -2.88
CA PRO A 671 1.39 3.12 -2.75
C PRO A 671 2.66 3.10 -3.60
N SER A 672 3.14 4.28 -3.98
CA SER A 672 4.45 4.43 -4.63
C SER A 672 5.58 4.52 -3.62
N VAL A 673 5.30 5.03 -2.42
CA VAL A 673 6.27 5.19 -1.33
C VAL A 673 5.72 4.61 -0.03
N ILE A 674 6.57 3.91 0.72
CA ILE A 674 6.29 3.47 2.09
C ILE A 674 7.29 4.09 3.05
N VAL A 675 6.79 4.56 4.19
CA VAL A 675 7.61 4.94 5.34
C VAL A 675 7.44 3.87 6.40
N ALA A 676 8.48 3.10 6.67
CA ALA A 676 8.48 2.07 7.69
C ALA A 676 9.19 2.59 8.94
N ASP A 677 8.42 2.92 9.97
CA ASP A 677 8.91 3.48 11.24
C ASP A 677 9.15 2.37 12.25
N GLU A 678 10.39 1.89 12.34
CA GLU A 678 10.81 0.78 13.20
C GLU A 678 9.88 -0.44 13.13
N PRO A 679 9.63 -0.98 11.92
CA PRO A 679 8.60 -1.99 11.69
C PRO A 679 8.90 -3.36 12.34
N ILE A 680 10.05 -3.52 13.00
CA ILE A 680 10.53 -4.79 13.54
C ILE A 680 10.85 -4.73 15.04
N ALA A 681 10.77 -3.55 15.67
CA ALA A 681 11.30 -3.32 17.03
C ALA A 681 10.65 -4.19 18.12
N SER A 682 9.41 -4.64 17.92
CA SER A 682 8.64 -5.42 18.90
C SER A 682 8.61 -6.94 18.62
N LEU A 683 9.41 -7.42 17.67
CA LEU A 683 9.38 -8.80 17.17
C LEU A 683 10.62 -9.61 17.57
N ASP A 684 10.45 -10.92 17.72
CA ASP A 684 11.56 -11.87 17.92
C ASP A 684 12.48 -11.92 16.70
N ILE A 685 13.79 -12.13 16.91
CA ILE A 685 14.86 -12.07 15.87
C ILE A 685 14.52 -12.93 14.63
N SER A 686 14.01 -14.16 14.81
CA SER A 686 13.63 -15.03 13.69
C SER A 686 12.47 -14.47 12.87
N ILE A 687 11.52 -13.78 13.51
CA ILE A 687 10.36 -13.15 12.85
C ILE A 687 10.78 -11.85 12.18
N GLN A 688 11.71 -11.09 12.78
CA GLN A 688 12.26 -9.87 12.17
C GLN A 688 12.86 -10.18 10.79
N ALA A 689 13.71 -11.21 10.69
CA ALA A 689 14.32 -11.61 9.41
C ALA A 689 13.27 -11.96 8.35
N GLN A 690 12.20 -12.67 8.72
CA GLN A 690 11.10 -12.99 7.80
C GLN A 690 10.37 -11.74 7.31
N VAL A 691 10.09 -10.78 8.20
CA VAL A 691 9.39 -9.53 7.86
C VAL A 691 10.27 -8.63 6.99
N VAL A 692 11.58 -8.56 7.25
CA VAL A 692 12.53 -7.79 6.44
C VAL A 692 12.64 -8.36 5.03
N ASN A 693 12.77 -9.68 4.89
CA ASN A 693 12.78 -10.33 3.57
C ASN A 693 11.48 -10.06 2.80
N LEU A 694 10.33 -10.20 3.48
CA LEU A 694 9.04 -9.88 2.91
C LEU A 694 8.98 -8.43 2.39
N LEU A 695 9.42 -7.45 3.18
CA LEU A 695 9.42 -6.04 2.76
C LEU A 695 10.36 -5.80 1.57
N LYS A 696 11.54 -6.42 1.56
CA LYS A 696 12.52 -6.31 0.47
C LYS A 696 11.95 -6.87 -0.84
N ASP A 697 11.33 -8.05 -0.78
CA ASP A 697 10.71 -8.69 -1.94
C ASP A 697 9.54 -7.86 -2.47
N LEU A 698 8.65 -7.40 -1.58
CA LEU A 698 7.50 -6.56 -1.95
C LEU A 698 7.91 -5.21 -2.56
N CYS A 699 8.97 -4.57 -2.06
CA CYS A 699 9.48 -3.33 -2.66
C CYS A 699 9.97 -3.54 -4.10
N LYS A 700 10.68 -4.65 -4.34
CA LYS A 700 11.16 -5.01 -5.68
C LYS A 700 10.03 -5.40 -6.63
N GLU A 701 9.14 -6.29 -6.21
CA GLU A 701 8.04 -6.79 -7.06
C GLU A 701 7.06 -5.67 -7.43
N LYS A 702 6.73 -4.79 -6.48
CA LYS A 702 5.75 -3.72 -6.69
C LYS A 702 6.38 -2.39 -7.10
N ASN A 703 7.70 -2.32 -7.27
CA ASN A 703 8.47 -1.10 -7.57
C ASN A 703 8.16 0.07 -6.62
N ILE A 704 8.06 -0.22 -5.32
CA ILE A 704 7.75 0.76 -4.27
C ILE A 704 9.06 1.29 -3.69
N GLY A 705 9.22 2.61 -3.59
CA GLY A 705 10.35 3.17 -2.83
C GLY A 705 10.06 3.15 -1.32
N MET A 706 11.03 2.77 -0.51
CA MET A 706 10.84 2.62 0.93
C MET A 706 11.83 3.48 1.71
N ILE A 707 11.33 4.23 2.69
CA ILE A 707 12.15 4.83 3.75
C ILE A 707 12.05 3.90 4.94
N PHE A 708 13.14 3.23 5.27
CA PHE A 708 13.21 2.29 6.38
C PHE A 708 13.90 2.94 7.57
N ILE A 709 13.12 3.31 8.57
CA ILE A 709 13.61 3.89 9.82
C ILE A 709 13.91 2.75 10.78
N ALA A 710 15.14 2.67 11.26
CA ALA A 710 15.53 1.67 12.25
C ALA A 710 16.49 2.27 13.28
N HIS A 711 16.59 1.58 14.41
CA HIS A 711 17.67 1.76 15.37
C HIS A 711 18.72 0.63 15.29
N ASP A 712 18.35 -0.56 14.78
CA ASP A 712 19.28 -1.67 14.54
C ASP A 712 19.99 -1.51 13.20
N LEU A 713 21.30 -1.29 13.28
CA LEU A 713 22.18 -1.05 12.15
C LEU A 713 22.48 -2.32 11.35
N SER A 714 22.51 -3.48 12.01
CA SER A 714 22.81 -4.77 11.34
C SER A 714 21.74 -5.11 10.30
N MET A 715 20.47 -4.81 10.62
CA MET A 715 19.35 -5.01 9.71
C MET A 715 19.38 -4.03 8.53
N ILE A 716 19.88 -2.80 8.75
CA ILE A 716 19.99 -1.80 7.68
C ILE A 716 21.05 -2.21 6.65
N GLU A 717 22.20 -2.73 7.08
CA GLU A 717 23.24 -3.27 6.19
C GLU A 717 22.65 -4.30 5.20
N TYR A 718 21.72 -5.13 5.67
CA TYR A 718 21.10 -6.17 4.86
C TYR A 718 19.98 -5.68 3.92
N VAL A 719 19.20 -4.67 4.35
CA VAL A 719 17.94 -4.29 3.66
C VAL A 719 18.09 -3.05 2.77
N ALA A 720 18.90 -2.05 3.16
CA ALA A 720 18.91 -0.75 2.51
C ALA A 720 19.95 -0.65 1.39
N ASP A 721 19.59 -0.03 0.28
CA ASP A 721 20.51 0.27 -0.82
C ASP A 721 21.39 1.50 -0.47
N ARG A 722 20.76 2.52 0.13
CA ARG A 722 21.41 3.76 0.60
C ARG A 722 21.04 4.05 2.04
N VAL A 723 21.92 4.74 2.75
CA VAL A 723 21.75 5.07 4.17
C VAL A 723 21.90 6.57 4.42
N GLN A 724 21.09 7.07 5.35
CA GLN A 724 21.08 8.42 5.87
C GLN A 724 21.26 8.34 7.39
N ILE A 725 22.38 8.82 7.91
CA ILE A 725 22.68 8.81 9.35
C ILE A 725 22.28 10.15 9.94
N MET A 726 21.46 10.12 10.97
CA MET A 726 20.78 11.28 11.50
C MET A 726 21.13 11.49 12.99
N HIS A 727 21.58 12.69 13.33
CA HIS A 727 21.91 13.10 14.68
C HIS A 727 21.39 14.52 14.94
N LEU A 728 20.75 14.75 16.09
CA LEU A 728 20.18 16.04 16.51
C LEU A 728 19.37 16.76 15.41
N GLY A 729 18.53 16.03 14.70
CA GLY A 729 17.65 16.58 13.66
C GLY A 729 18.31 16.79 12.29
N LYS A 730 19.60 16.48 12.12
CA LYS A 730 20.37 16.70 10.89
C LYS A 730 20.90 15.39 10.31
N ILE A 731 21.08 15.33 9.00
CA ILE A 731 21.84 14.24 8.36
C ILE A 731 23.32 14.55 8.53
N VAL A 732 24.04 13.67 9.23
CA VAL A 732 25.47 13.84 9.51
C VAL A 732 26.38 13.08 8.54
N GLU A 733 25.87 12.00 7.96
CA GLU A 733 26.57 11.21 6.95
C GLU A 733 25.56 10.49 6.05
N SER A 734 25.80 10.43 4.75
CA SER A 734 24.90 9.78 3.81
C SER A 734 25.58 9.25 2.56
N GLY A 735 25.03 8.17 1.98
CA GLY A 735 25.59 7.51 0.81
C GLY A 735 25.16 6.06 0.65
N ASP A 736 25.86 5.33 -0.22
CA ASP A 736 25.64 3.89 -0.42
C ASP A 736 25.90 3.11 0.88
N THR A 737 25.02 2.17 1.19
CA THR A 737 25.12 1.36 2.42
C THR A 737 26.49 0.68 2.51
N ASN A 738 26.95 0.03 1.44
CA ASN A 738 28.23 -0.68 1.45
C ASN A 738 29.43 0.26 1.68
N LYS A 739 29.40 1.49 1.13
CA LYS A 739 30.48 2.47 1.30
C LYS A 739 30.54 2.97 2.75
N ILE A 740 29.40 3.34 3.32
CA ILE A 740 29.33 3.85 4.70
C ILE A 740 29.70 2.76 5.71
N TYR A 741 29.24 1.52 5.53
CA TYR A 741 29.57 0.44 6.45
C TYR A 741 31.03 -0.04 6.33
N SER A 742 31.65 0.11 5.16
CA SER A 742 33.06 -0.23 4.96
C SER A 742 34.02 0.86 5.43
N LYS A 743 33.67 2.14 5.22
CA LYS A 743 34.49 3.31 5.57
C LYS A 743 33.63 4.44 6.17
N PRO A 744 33.16 4.29 7.42
CA PRO A 744 32.47 5.35 8.15
C PRO A 744 33.41 6.50 8.51
N VAL A 745 33.04 7.72 8.13
CA VAL A 745 33.92 8.90 8.34
C VAL A 745 33.50 9.73 9.55
N HIS A 746 32.20 9.98 9.74
CA HIS A 746 31.76 10.89 10.80
C HIS A 746 31.94 10.26 12.20
N PRO A 747 32.45 10.99 13.22
CA PRO A 747 32.68 10.44 14.57
C PRO A 747 31.44 9.79 15.18
N TYR A 748 30.28 10.44 15.02
CA TYR A 748 28.98 9.88 15.41
C TYR A 748 28.68 8.52 14.76
N THR A 749 28.88 8.40 13.45
CA THR A 749 28.69 7.14 12.71
C THR A 749 29.63 6.06 13.22
N ASN A 750 30.90 6.42 13.46
CA ASN A 750 31.89 5.51 14.03
C ASN A 750 31.47 4.99 15.41
N ASN A 751 30.98 5.88 16.29
CA ASN A 751 30.50 5.50 17.62
C ASN A 751 29.26 4.62 17.54
N LEU A 752 28.32 4.97 16.66
CA LEU A 752 27.10 4.21 16.41
C LEU A 752 27.42 2.78 15.94
N PHE A 753 28.41 2.62 15.05
CA PHE A 753 28.84 1.32 14.57
C PHE A 753 29.70 0.52 15.57
N LYS A 754 30.52 1.17 16.38
CA LYS A 754 31.27 0.51 17.47
C LYS A 754 30.34 -0.08 18.55
N ALA A 755 29.17 0.53 18.75
CA ALA A 755 28.17 0.04 19.67
C ALA A 755 27.44 -1.23 19.16
N ILE A 756 27.61 -1.61 17.89
CA ILE A 756 26.98 -2.82 17.33
C ILE A 756 27.76 -4.07 17.77
N PRO A 757 27.11 -5.05 18.43
CA PRO A 757 27.73 -6.33 18.71
C PRO A 757 27.98 -7.10 17.41
N LYS A 758 29.26 -7.34 17.07
CA LYS A 758 29.65 -8.16 15.93
C LYS A 758 29.71 -9.64 16.31
N ILE A 759 29.28 -10.54 15.41
CA ILE A 759 29.40 -11.99 15.58
C ILE A 759 30.88 -12.40 15.81
N SER A 760 31.83 -11.70 15.17
CA SER A 760 33.27 -11.89 15.38
C SER A 760 33.73 -11.58 16.81
N ASN A 761 32.97 -10.76 17.55
CA ASN A 761 33.31 -10.27 18.89
C ASN A 761 32.37 -10.87 19.95
N ALA A 762 31.63 -11.95 19.64
CA ALA A 762 30.67 -12.58 20.55
C ALA A 762 31.29 -13.06 21.89
N ASN A 763 32.62 -13.28 21.91
CA ASN A 763 33.37 -13.69 23.10
C ASN A 763 34.08 -12.52 23.82
N GLU A 764 33.99 -11.30 23.31
CA GLU A 764 34.58 -10.12 23.97
C GLU A 764 33.56 -9.48 24.91
N LYS A 765 33.99 -9.12 26.13
CA LYS A 765 33.13 -8.36 27.06
C LYS A 765 32.78 -7.02 26.41
N PHE A 766 31.47 -6.71 26.35
CA PHE A 766 30.98 -5.42 25.88
C PHE A 766 31.67 -4.30 26.67
N LYS A 767 32.38 -3.42 25.97
CA LYS A 767 32.96 -2.22 26.56
C LYS A 767 31.96 -1.08 26.35
N ASP A 768 31.68 -0.32 27.41
CA ASP A 768 30.88 0.88 27.28
C ASP A 768 31.54 1.83 26.28
N VAL A 769 30.84 2.08 25.16
CA VAL A 769 31.28 3.04 24.15
C VAL A 769 30.81 4.41 24.62
N THR A 770 31.72 5.23 25.13
CA THR A 770 31.43 6.65 25.38
C THR A 770 31.27 7.36 24.05
N PHE A 771 30.07 7.90 23.78
CA PHE A 771 29.85 8.72 22.60
C PHE A 771 30.74 9.96 22.66
N GLU A 772 31.66 10.05 21.70
CA GLU A 772 32.54 11.21 21.57
C GLU A 772 31.73 12.39 21.01
N LEU A 773 31.28 13.28 21.91
CA LEU A 773 30.54 14.50 21.57
C LEU A 773 31.45 15.74 21.48
N SER A 774 32.77 15.55 21.54
CA SER A 774 33.79 16.62 21.46
C SER A 774 33.63 17.45 20.18
N TYR A 775 33.30 16.80 19.07
CA TYR A 775 33.10 17.47 17.78
C TYR A 775 31.96 18.51 17.78
N LEU A 776 30.97 18.40 18.67
CA LEU A 776 29.89 19.39 18.79
C LEU A 776 30.37 20.70 19.39
N GLN A 777 31.39 20.66 20.26
CA GLN A 777 31.98 21.88 20.83
C GLN A 777 32.73 22.67 19.77
N GLU A 778 33.43 21.98 18.87
CA GLU A 778 34.13 22.56 17.72
C GLU A 778 33.19 23.13 16.65
N GLN A 779 31.91 22.74 16.65
CA GLN A 779 30.85 23.23 15.75
C GLN A 779 30.07 24.44 16.32
N GLN A 780 30.51 24.98 17.45
CA GLN A 780 29.95 26.22 17.98
C GLN A 780 30.51 27.43 17.23
N PHE A 781 29.76 28.54 17.24
CA PHE A 781 30.21 29.80 16.67
C PHE A 781 31.63 30.14 17.17
N PRO A 782 32.59 30.46 16.26
CA PRO A 782 32.43 30.86 14.86
C PRO A 782 32.41 29.74 13.80
N ASN A 783 32.59 28.49 14.20
CA ASN A 783 32.80 27.37 13.28
C ASN A 783 31.46 26.78 12.79
N VAL A 784 31.04 27.12 11.57
CA VAL A 784 29.74 26.66 11.02
C VAL A 784 29.93 25.41 10.16
N PRO A 785 29.32 24.26 10.52
CA PRO A 785 29.42 23.03 9.73
C PRO A 785 28.55 23.07 8.46
N LEU A 786 29.06 22.42 7.41
CA LEU A 786 28.45 22.30 6.09
C LEU A 786 28.44 20.82 5.65
N VAL A 787 27.60 20.51 4.66
CA VAL A 787 27.62 19.18 4.02
C VAL A 787 28.64 19.23 2.89
N LYS A 788 29.61 18.31 2.89
CA LYS A 788 30.63 18.17 1.85
C LYS A 788 30.60 16.76 1.27
N GLU A 789 30.72 16.66 -0.05
CA GLU A 789 30.95 15.38 -0.73
C GLU A 789 32.43 15.03 -0.62
N ILE A 790 32.74 13.86 -0.06
CA ILE A 790 34.11 13.37 0.13
C ILE A 790 34.52 12.34 -0.93
N GLU A 791 33.55 11.52 -1.37
CA GLU A 791 33.66 10.53 -2.44
C GLU A 791 32.31 10.53 -3.20
N PRO A 792 32.23 10.01 -4.43
CA PRO A 792 30.99 10.02 -5.20
C PRO A 792 29.82 9.40 -4.43
N GLU A 793 28.77 10.20 -4.24
CA GLU A 793 27.58 9.86 -3.47
C GLU A 793 27.84 9.57 -1.97
N HIS A 794 28.94 10.08 -1.39
CA HIS A 794 29.25 10.01 0.04
C HIS A 794 29.42 11.42 0.61
N PHE A 795 28.46 11.82 1.43
CA PHE A 795 28.39 13.15 2.02
C PHE A 795 28.59 13.10 3.53
N VAL A 796 29.31 14.08 4.07
CA VAL A 796 29.59 14.23 5.51
C VAL A 796 29.28 15.66 5.96
N TYR A 797 28.69 15.80 7.15
CA TYR A 797 28.40 17.08 7.78
C TYR A 797 29.49 17.45 8.80
N GLY A 798 30.17 18.57 8.61
CA GLY A 798 31.22 19.03 9.51
C GLY A 798 31.81 20.36 9.05
N THR A 799 32.71 20.92 9.84
CA THR A 799 33.54 22.05 9.39
C THR A 799 34.58 21.56 8.37
N GLU A 800 35.16 22.46 7.57
CA GLU A 800 36.18 22.06 6.59
C GLU A 800 37.37 21.36 7.25
N GLU A 801 37.88 21.92 8.36
CA GLU A 801 38.96 21.34 9.16
C GLU A 801 38.59 19.97 9.76
N GLN A 802 37.35 19.81 10.23
CA GLN A 802 36.86 18.54 10.77
C GLN A 802 36.83 17.46 9.71
N ILE A 803 36.26 17.76 8.53
CA ILE A 803 36.14 16.78 7.45
C ILE A 803 37.53 16.37 6.94
N GLU A 804 38.48 17.30 6.84
CA GLU A 804 39.87 16.97 6.48
C GLU A 804 40.57 16.11 7.53
N LYS A 805 40.30 16.33 8.81
CA LYS A 805 40.82 15.50 9.90
C LYS A 805 40.22 14.08 9.83
N TRP A 806 38.89 13.97 9.79
CA TRP A 806 38.20 12.68 9.80
C TRP A 806 38.52 11.84 8.57
N THR A 807 38.76 12.44 7.41
CA THR A 807 39.13 11.69 6.20
C THR A 807 40.55 11.09 6.25
N LYS A 808 41.45 11.65 7.07
CA LYS A 808 42.86 11.20 7.20
C LYS A 808 43.07 10.08 8.23
N ASP A 809 42.20 9.97 9.23
CA ASP A 809 42.32 8.95 10.30
C ASP A 809 42.09 7.52 9.76
N GLU A 810 42.74 6.50 10.35
CA GLU A 810 42.48 5.09 10.01
C GLU A 810 41.05 4.69 10.40
N HIS A 811 40.26 4.28 9.40
CA HIS A 811 38.81 4.09 9.55
C HIS A 811 38.43 2.73 10.16
N PHE A 812 37.47 2.76 11.09
CA PHE A 812 36.84 1.56 11.65
C PHE A 812 35.99 0.85 10.59
N LYS A 813 36.26 -0.41 10.26
CA LYS A 813 35.37 -1.20 9.36
C LYS A 813 34.18 -1.72 10.15
N ALA A 814 32.96 -1.31 9.80
CA ALA A 814 31.73 -1.73 10.48
C ALA A 814 31.05 -2.96 9.84
N SER A 815 31.28 -3.21 8.55
CA SER A 815 30.59 -4.26 7.79
C SER A 815 30.66 -5.64 8.46
N THR A 816 29.50 -6.30 8.52
CA THR A 816 29.33 -7.64 9.09
C THR A 816 29.21 -8.74 8.02
N LEU A 817 29.03 -8.35 6.75
CA LEU A 817 28.94 -9.24 5.61
C LEU A 817 30.35 -9.51 5.04
N LYS A 818 30.71 -10.79 4.89
CA LYS A 818 31.96 -11.23 4.26
C LYS A 818 31.88 -11.19 2.74
#